data_AF-R9K1G1-F1
#
_entry.id   AF-R9K1G1-F1
#
_cell.length_a   1.000
_cell.length_b   1.000
_cell.length_c   1.000
_cell.angle_alpha   90.00
_cell.angle_beta   90.00
_cell.angle_gamma   90.00
#
_symmetry.space_group_name_H-M   'P 1'
#
loop_
_entity.id
_entity.type
_entity.pdbx_description
1 polymer ?
#
loop_
_entity_poly.entity_id
_entity_poly.type
_entity_poly.pdbx_seq_one_letter_code
_entity_poly.pdbx_strand_id
1 'polypeptide(L)'
;MIFTAAGFAVLACYTGGFLKRIFTESAVSLNPVRNVWDGISSGAGLKCTLLVIFLFGVAAGLIILRGEGKGDYDERDFEIARQGTYGTAGFMTGEEREKVLQADRQIDHVRGVIFGRDLKAGHILSLPVDSRLNRNFAVCGSQGSMKSRAFARVMALQCVRRGESIYLTDPKSELYEDLCAYLRSCGYTVRQLNLIHLEHSDAWDCLGEIDGGSLIDVFCDVVIRNTTDKFDHFYDNTEMDLLKALCLYVFHDYPPEKRTFPEAYKLLLNKSVDMLDAIFERLPTNHPARGPYQLFAKADKVKGNAVLGLGTRLQIMQNKLVQQITSHDEIDLSLPGREKCAYFCITSDQDSTYDVLATLFTSFLSIKLVRFADQTEERRLPVPVQFILDEFPNLGVVPDFKKKLATARSRGIGMSILFQNIPQLQNRYPDNQWEEILGGCDFSIFLGCNDITTASYYSGRTGEITVSVSSTRKNYQTMRVTDYVPEYSESTSFGKRMLLLPDEILRYPLDQGLLIIRGQKVCRFRKMDYLEHPDSRHMTLEKVEEHIPQWYQEWQEGKRQFQIHERRSANGRKEAEETKGSPESAAGTGIRDTPPFMEPDLEKPVGEGEDTPIKENIKEEQIPLALDTPIQKRERMKTAGRKPEGARITRVEDLFADQTPVGEEDL
;
A
#
# COMPACT_ATOMS: atom_id res chain seq x y z
N MET A 1 3.57 7.75 -60.16
CA MET A 1 3.83 6.37 -60.63
C MET A 1 3.79 6.22 -62.16
N ILE A 2 2.79 6.77 -62.87
CA ILE A 2 2.71 6.60 -64.34
C ILE A 2 3.86 7.32 -65.08
N PHE A 3 4.19 8.57 -64.69
CA PHE A 3 5.31 9.31 -65.28
C PHE A 3 6.69 8.67 -65.03
N THR A 4 6.89 8.08 -63.85
CA THR A 4 8.13 7.38 -63.49
C THR A 4 8.28 6.07 -64.24
N ALA A 5 7.19 5.32 -64.44
CA ALA A 5 7.18 4.09 -65.23
C ALA A 5 7.42 4.35 -66.73
N ALA A 6 6.81 5.41 -67.27
CA ALA A 6 7.04 5.84 -68.65
C ALA A 6 8.49 6.27 -68.89
N GLY A 7 9.08 7.04 -67.97
CA GLY A 7 10.50 7.41 -68.03
C GLY A 7 11.43 6.20 -67.99
N PHE A 8 11.12 5.20 -67.17
CA PHE A 8 11.90 3.97 -67.06
C PHE A 8 11.83 3.12 -68.34
N ALA A 9 10.66 3.03 -68.96
CA ALA A 9 10.48 2.34 -70.22
C ALA A 9 11.28 3.01 -71.35
N VAL A 10 11.28 4.35 -71.43
CA VAL A 10 12.07 5.10 -72.41
C VAL A 10 13.57 4.88 -72.18
N LEU A 11 14.02 4.88 -70.93
CA LEU A 11 15.42 4.63 -70.58
C LEU A 11 15.85 3.20 -70.94
N ALA A 12 15.00 2.20 -70.69
CA ALA A 12 15.24 0.81 -71.06
C ALA A 12 15.27 0.60 -72.59
N CYS A 13 14.41 1.29 -73.33
CA CYS A 13 14.43 1.28 -74.80
C CYS A 13 15.70 1.94 -75.34
N TYR A 14 16.11 3.08 -74.78
CA TYR A 14 17.35 3.78 -75.15
C TYR A 14 18.60 2.91 -74.94
N THR A 15 18.72 2.34 -73.73
CA THR A 15 19.86 1.49 -73.34
C THR A 15 19.89 0.16 -74.09
N GLY A 16 18.72 -0.45 -74.34
CA GLY A 16 18.62 -1.66 -75.16
C GLY A 16 19.02 -1.43 -76.62
N GLY A 17 18.59 -0.31 -77.22
CA GLY A 17 19.00 0.05 -78.59
C GLY A 17 20.48 0.45 -78.69
N PHE A 18 21.03 1.08 -77.64
CA PHE A 18 22.46 1.35 -77.51
C PHE A 18 23.29 0.07 -77.43
N LEU A 19 22.88 -0.90 -76.61
CA LEU A 19 23.54 -2.21 -76.51
C LEU A 19 23.50 -2.97 -77.83
N LYS A 20 22.35 -3.01 -78.51
CA LYS A 20 22.23 -3.62 -79.85
C LYS A 20 23.25 -3.05 -80.82
N ARG A 21 23.47 -1.73 -80.82
CA ARG A 21 24.46 -1.09 -81.68
C ARG A 21 25.89 -1.45 -81.32
N ILE A 22 26.25 -1.46 -80.04
CA ILE A 22 27.58 -1.90 -79.60
C ILE A 22 27.88 -3.33 -80.08
N PHE A 23 26.89 -4.22 -80.03
CA PHE A 23 27.08 -5.62 -80.43
C PHE A 23 26.99 -5.88 -81.95
N THR A 24 26.49 -4.93 -82.75
CA THR A 24 26.16 -5.17 -84.17
C THR A 24 26.82 -4.20 -85.15
N GLU A 25 27.16 -2.97 -84.73
CA GLU A 25 27.69 -1.91 -85.60
C GLU A 25 28.97 -1.28 -85.00
N SER A 26 30.02 -1.14 -85.82
CA SER A 26 31.35 -0.65 -85.40
C SER A 26 31.42 0.86 -85.12
N ALA A 27 30.31 1.59 -85.24
CA ALA A 27 30.24 3.05 -85.06
C ALA A 27 29.21 3.40 -83.98
N VAL A 28 29.68 3.97 -82.86
CA VAL A 28 28.84 4.31 -81.71
C VAL A 28 28.23 5.70 -81.89
N SER A 29 26.90 5.80 -81.90
CA SER A 29 26.15 7.07 -81.92
C SER A 29 25.27 7.20 -80.68
N LEU A 30 25.44 8.28 -79.93
CA LEU A 30 24.70 8.59 -78.70
C LEU A 30 23.35 9.31 -78.95
N ASN A 31 22.82 9.28 -80.18
CA ASN A 31 21.59 9.99 -80.49
C ASN A 31 20.37 9.32 -79.79
N PRO A 32 19.67 10.03 -78.88
CA PRO A 32 18.62 9.46 -78.04
C PRO A 32 17.40 8.97 -78.80
N VAL A 33 16.95 9.71 -79.81
CA VAL A 33 15.77 9.34 -80.60
C VAL A 33 16.04 8.08 -81.41
N ARG A 34 17.25 7.97 -81.98
CA ARG A 34 17.64 6.85 -82.82
C ARG A 34 17.88 5.56 -82.03
N ASN A 35 18.45 5.68 -80.83
CA ASN A 35 18.68 4.53 -79.95
C ASN A 35 17.37 4.01 -79.35
N VAL A 36 16.43 4.89 -78.96
CA VAL A 36 15.08 4.46 -78.53
C VAL A 36 14.34 3.76 -79.68
N TRP A 37 14.43 4.32 -80.89
CA TRP A 37 13.82 3.71 -82.08
C TRP A 37 14.38 2.33 -82.40
N ASP A 38 15.71 2.15 -82.34
CA ASP A 38 16.35 0.86 -82.60
C ASP A 38 16.05 -0.19 -81.51
N GLY A 39 15.80 0.24 -80.27
CA GLY A 39 15.34 -0.62 -79.19
C GLY A 39 13.92 -1.17 -79.39
N ILE A 40 13.05 -0.40 -80.05
CA ILE A 40 11.63 -0.77 -80.27
C ILE A 40 11.41 -1.45 -81.63
N SER A 41 12.11 -1.02 -82.68
CA SER A 41 11.83 -1.41 -84.06
C SER A 41 12.54 -2.68 -84.54
N SER A 42 13.55 -3.16 -83.83
CA SER A 42 14.40 -4.30 -84.25
C SER A 42 14.25 -5.50 -83.33
N GLY A 43 14.13 -6.71 -83.89
CA GLY A 43 14.01 -7.96 -83.09
C GLY A 43 15.22 -8.25 -82.19
N ALA A 44 16.42 -7.78 -82.56
CA ALA A 44 17.60 -7.83 -81.70
C ALA A 44 17.57 -6.73 -80.61
N GLY A 45 17.09 -5.53 -80.96
CA GLY A 45 16.92 -4.41 -80.04
C GLY A 45 15.91 -4.73 -78.93
N LEU A 46 14.79 -5.36 -79.28
CA LEU A 46 13.75 -5.73 -78.32
C LEU A 46 14.26 -6.76 -77.30
N LYS A 47 15.10 -7.72 -77.73
CA LYS A 47 15.77 -8.68 -76.84
C LYS A 47 16.74 -7.98 -75.88
N CYS A 48 17.53 -7.02 -76.37
CA CYS A 48 18.41 -6.22 -75.52
C CYS A 48 17.62 -5.34 -74.53
N THR A 49 16.52 -4.73 -74.95
CA THR A 49 15.64 -3.95 -74.08
C THR A 49 14.98 -4.81 -73.00
N LEU A 50 14.49 -6.00 -73.33
CA LEU A 50 13.95 -6.95 -72.34
C LEU A 50 15.01 -7.41 -71.34
N LEU A 51 16.25 -7.65 -71.80
CA LEU A 51 17.38 -7.99 -70.93
C LEU A 51 17.71 -6.84 -69.97
N VAL A 52 17.69 -5.59 -70.45
CA VAL A 52 17.91 -4.42 -69.60
C VAL A 52 16.77 -4.22 -68.59
N ILE A 53 15.51 -4.43 -68.99
CA ILE A 53 14.37 -4.40 -68.05
C ILE A 53 14.54 -5.47 -66.97
N PHE A 54 14.97 -6.68 -67.35
CA PHE A 54 15.26 -7.75 -66.40
C PHE A 54 16.40 -7.37 -65.44
N LEU A 55 17.52 -6.85 -65.95
CA LEU A 55 18.63 -6.39 -65.11
C LEU A 55 18.25 -5.27 -64.15
N PHE A 56 17.44 -4.31 -64.62
CA PHE A 56 16.89 -3.27 -63.77
C PHE A 56 15.94 -3.83 -62.71
N GLY A 57 15.12 -4.83 -63.06
CA GLY A 57 14.28 -5.55 -62.12
C GLY A 57 15.09 -6.29 -61.06
N VAL A 58 16.18 -6.95 -61.45
CA VAL A 58 17.11 -7.61 -60.52
C VAL A 58 17.82 -6.60 -59.62
N ALA A 59 18.28 -5.46 -60.16
CA ALA A 59 18.91 -4.40 -59.38
C ALA A 59 17.93 -3.75 -58.38
N ALA A 60 16.69 -3.48 -58.82
CA ALA A 60 15.63 -2.98 -57.95
C ALA A 60 15.28 -3.99 -56.86
N GLY A 61 15.18 -5.28 -57.21
CA GLY A 61 14.98 -6.38 -56.26
C GLY A 61 16.10 -6.47 -55.23
N LEU A 62 17.36 -6.33 -55.64
CA LEU A 62 18.53 -6.30 -54.75
C LEU A 62 18.55 -5.08 -53.84
N ILE A 63 18.12 -3.91 -54.33
CA ILE A 63 18.00 -2.68 -53.53
C ILE A 63 16.89 -2.84 -52.47
N ILE A 64 15.75 -3.42 -52.84
CA ILE A 64 14.63 -3.68 -51.93
C ILE A 64 15.05 -4.72 -50.87
N LEU A 65 15.70 -5.82 -51.28
CA LEU A 65 16.23 -6.85 -50.38
C LEU A 65 17.32 -6.31 -49.43
N ARG A 66 18.12 -5.33 -49.86
CA ARG A 66 19.08 -4.63 -48.96
C ARG A 66 18.42 -3.60 -48.05
N GLY A 67 17.27 -3.07 -48.42
CA GLY A 67 16.52 -2.05 -47.67
C GLY A 67 15.70 -2.59 -46.49
N GLU A 68 15.52 -3.92 -46.39
CA GLU A 68 14.79 -4.59 -45.30
C GLU A 68 15.60 -4.74 -44.00
N GLY A 69 16.81 -4.18 -43.93
CA GLY A 69 17.62 -4.12 -42.72
C GLY A 69 17.30 -2.95 -41.77
N LYS A 70 16.14 -2.29 -41.88
CA LYS A 70 15.78 -1.19 -40.97
C LYS A 70 15.54 -1.76 -39.57
N GLY A 71 16.31 -1.30 -38.58
CA GLY A 71 16.12 -1.68 -37.18
C GLY A 71 14.75 -1.27 -36.64
N ASP A 72 14.36 -1.87 -35.52
CA ASP A 72 13.14 -1.48 -34.81
C ASP A 72 13.33 -0.05 -34.27
N TYR A 73 12.57 0.89 -34.82
CA TYR A 73 12.49 2.25 -34.33
C TYR A 73 11.57 2.31 -33.10
N ASP A 74 12.07 2.91 -32.02
CA ASP A 74 11.28 3.23 -30.83
C ASP A 74 10.33 4.42 -31.13
N GLU A 75 9.20 4.51 -30.42
CA GLU A 75 8.24 5.61 -30.52
C GLU A 75 8.88 7.00 -30.31
N ARG A 76 10.05 7.05 -29.66
CA ARG A 76 10.85 8.25 -29.39
C ARG A 76 11.89 8.56 -30.47
N ASP A 77 11.74 7.96 -31.65
CA ASP A 77 12.54 8.23 -32.86
C ASP A 77 14.04 7.92 -32.71
N PHE A 78 14.36 6.79 -32.07
CA PHE A 78 15.71 6.24 -32.05
C PHE A 78 15.71 4.75 -32.37
N GLU A 79 16.80 4.27 -32.98
CA GLU A 79 16.96 2.88 -33.37
C GLU A 79 17.58 2.08 -32.23
N ILE A 80 16.88 1.04 -31.75
CA ILE A 80 17.43 0.12 -30.76
C ILE A 80 18.37 -0.84 -31.49
N ALA A 81 19.65 -0.82 -31.12
CA ALA A 81 20.64 -1.68 -31.74
C ALA A 81 20.35 -3.15 -31.38
N ARG A 82 20.36 -4.03 -32.39
CA ARG A 82 20.27 -5.50 -32.16
C ARG A 82 21.49 -6.05 -31.41
N GLN A 83 22.62 -5.34 -31.46
CA GLN A 83 23.82 -5.66 -30.68
C GLN A 83 23.68 -5.07 -29.28
N GLY A 84 23.63 -5.93 -28.27
CA GLY A 84 23.49 -5.56 -26.85
C GLY A 84 24.78 -5.10 -26.18
N THR A 85 25.57 -4.23 -26.82
CA THR A 85 26.90 -3.83 -26.34
C THR A 85 26.87 -3.16 -24.96
N TYR A 86 25.84 -2.35 -24.69
CA TYR A 86 25.67 -1.66 -23.40
C TYR A 86 24.49 -2.19 -22.58
N GLY A 87 23.52 -2.84 -23.23
CA GLY A 87 22.34 -3.40 -22.58
C GLY A 87 21.30 -3.87 -23.58
N THR A 88 20.49 -4.85 -23.15
CA THR A 88 19.44 -5.53 -23.94
C THR A 88 18.05 -5.33 -23.35
N ALA A 89 17.89 -4.33 -22.47
CA ALA A 89 16.58 -4.01 -21.92
C ALA A 89 15.60 -3.61 -23.04
N GLY A 90 14.31 -3.72 -22.76
CA GLY A 90 13.27 -3.41 -23.73
C GLY A 90 11.90 -3.64 -23.14
N PHE A 91 10.88 -3.24 -23.90
CA PHE A 91 9.50 -3.60 -23.57
C PHE A 91 9.21 -5.03 -24.02
N MET A 92 8.35 -5.70 -23.25
CA MET A 92 7.93 -7.07 -23.51
C MET A 92 7.12 -7.16 -24.81
N THR A 93 7.53 -8.05 -25.71
CA THR A 93 6.81 -8.34 -26.95
C THR A 93 5.54 -9.15 -26.67
N GLY A 94 4.64 -9.27 -27.66
CA GLY A 94 3.44 -10.11 -27.52
C GLY A 94 3.75 -11.57 -27.19
N GLU A 95 4.72 -12.17 -27.90
CA GLU A 95 5.15 -13.55 -27.68
C GLU A 95 5.83 -13.78 -26.32
N GLU A 96 6.65 -12.83 -25.86
CA GLU A 96 7.26 -12.90 -24.53
C GLU A 96 6.19 -12.80 -23.43
N ARG A 97 5.15 -12.00 -23.67
CA ARG A 97 4.06 -11.77 -22.73
C ARG A 97 3.18 -12.99 -22.55
N GLU A 98 2.77 -13.64 -23.63
CA GLU A 98 1.90 -14.83 -23.59
C GLU A 98 2.54 -16.00 -22.83
N LYS A 99 3.87 -16.03 -22.69
CA LYS A 99 4.57 -17.05 -21.88
C LYS A 99 4.38 -16.88 -20.38
N VAL A 100 4.02 -15.67 -19.93
CA VAL A 100 4.03 -15.30 -18.49
C VAL A 100 2.65 -14.82 -18.03
N LEU A 101 1.93 -14.10 -18.90
CA LEU A 101 0.64 -13.50 -18.64
C LEU A 101 -0.41 -14.08 -19.58
N GLN A 102 -1.63 -14.15 -19.10
CA GLN A 102 -2.80 -14.45 -19.91
C GLN A 102 -3.41 -13.14 -20.43
N ALA A 103 -3.87 -13.16 -21.68
CA ALA A 103 -4.53 -12.03 -22.33
C ALA A 103 -5.94 -12.43 -22.78
N ASP A 104 -6.96 -11.99 -22.05
CA ASP A 104 -8.36 -12.35 -22.29
C ASP A 104 -9.17 -11.15 -22.82
N ARG A 105 -10.17 -11.41 -23.67
CA ARG A 105 -11.05 -10.35 -24.19
C ARG A 105 -12.08 -9.87 -23.17
N GLN A 106 -12.52 -10.76 -22.28
CA GLN A 106 -13.57 -10.52 -21.30
C GLN A 106 -13.09 -10.92 -19.91
N ILE A 107 -13.58 -10.22 -18.88
CA ILE A 107 -13.18 -10.42 -17.49
C ILE A 107 -13.92 -11.60 -16.86
N ASP A 108 -15.10 -11.98 -17.37
CA ASP A 108 -16.04 -12.88 -16.69
C ASP A 108 -15.44 -14.23 -16.26
N HIS A 109 -14.52 -14.77 -17.05
CA HIS A 109 -13.88 -16.05 -16.77
C HIS A 109 -12.45 -15.94 -16.20
N VAL A 110 -11.93 -14.73 -16.05
CA VAL A 110 -10.60 -14.48 -15.51
C VAL A 110 -10.63 -14.70 -14.00
N ARG A 111 -9.85 -15.69 -13.53
CA ARG A 111 -9.60 -15.98 -12.11
C ARG A 111 -8.24 -15.51 -11.62
N GLY A 112 -7.33 -15.18 -12.55
CA GLY A 112 -5.97 -14.75 -12.26
C GLY A 112 -5.89 -13.38 -11.59
N VAL A 113 -4.68 -12.94 -11.22
CA VAL A 113 -4.48 -11.57 -10.73
C VAL A 113 -4.49 -10.63 -11.93
N ILE A 114 -5.46 -9.71 -11.99
CA ILE A 114 -5.56 -8.73 -13.08
C ILE A 114 -4.61 -7.56 -12.80
N PHE A 115 -3.84 -7.17 -13.82
CA PHE A 115 -2.98 -5.99 -13.78
C PHE A 115 -3.58 -4.79 -14.51
N GLY A 116 -4.36 -5.03 -15.56
CA GLY A 116 -4.96 -4.00 -16.39
C GLY A 116 -5.22 -4.51 -17.81
N ARG A 117 -5.06 -3.64 -18.81
CA ARG A 117 -5.28 -3.94 -20.23
C ARG A 117 -4.02 -3.80 -21.06
N ASP A 118 -3.92 -4.59 -22.12
CA ASP A 118 -2.92 -4.40 -23.16
C ASP A 118 -3.13 -3.06 -23.89
N LEU A 119 -2.04 -2.36 -24.19
CA LEU A 119 -2.08 -1.08 -24.90
C LEU A 119 -2.57 -1.20 -26.34
N LYS A 120 -2.27 -2.32 -27.03
CA LYS A 120 -2.60 -2.50 -28.45
C LYS A 120 -3.99 -3.08 -28.65
N ALA A 121 -4.24 -4.26 -28.10
CA ALA A 121 -5.49 -5.00 -28.30
C ALA A 121 -6.58 -4.67 -27.28
N GLY A 122 -6.24 -4.02 -26.16
CA GLY A 122 -7.18 -3.75 -25.07
C GLY A 122 -7.60 -4.99 -24.27
N HIS A 123 -6.97 -6.14 -24.50
CA HIS A 123 -7.24 -7.38 -23.76
C HIS A 123 -6.81 -7.26 -22.30
N ILE A 124 -7.51 -7.93 -21.40
CA ILE A 124 -7.22 -8.00 -19.97
C ILE A 124 -5.94 -8.81 -19.75
N LEU A 125 -4.95 -8.19 -19.12
CA LEU A 125 -3.70 -8.82 -18.73
C LEU A 125 -3.83 -9.35 -17.31
N SER A 126 -3.66 -10.66 -17.16
CA SER A 126 -3.72 -11.31 -15.85
C SER A 126 -2.58 -12.30 -15.64
N LEU A 127 -2.24 -12.53 -14.37
CA LEU A 127 -1.36 -13.60 -13.95
C LEU A 127 -2.16 -14.90 -13.80
N PRO A 128 -1.81 -15.97 -14.52
CA PRO A 128 -2.46 -17.28 -14.36
C PRO A 128 -2.37 -17.80 -12.92
N VAL A 129 -3.41 -18.51 -12.48
CA VAL A 129 -3.50 -19.06 -11.11
C VAL A 129 -2.34 -20.03 -10.82
N ASP A 130 -1.92 -20.81 -11.81
CA ASP A 130 -0.88 -21.83 -11.74
C ASP A 130 0.55 -21.30 -11.95
N SER A 131 0.73 -19.97 -11.92
CA SER A 131 2.05 -19.37 -12.08
C SER A 131 3.03 -19.85 -11.00
N ARG A 132 4.28 -20.10 -11.42
CA ARG A 132 5.38 -20.48 -10.51
C ARG A 132 5.96 -19.30 -9.71
N LEU A 133 5.64 -18.07 -10.11
CA LEU A 133 6.08 -16.85 -9.45
C LEU A 133 5.37 -16.68 -8.10
N ASN A 134 6.01 -16.00 -7.14
CA ASN A 134 5.35 -15.71 -5.88
C ASN A 134 4.20 -14.71 -6.09
N ARG A 135 3.21 -14.75 -5.20
CA ARG A 135 2.10 -13.79 -5.21
C ARG A 135 2.40 -12.56 -4.35
N ASN A 136 3.67 -12.14 -4.35
CA ASN A 136 4.11 -10.94 -3.66
C ASN A 136 4.23 -9.80 -4.66
N PHE A 137 3.52 -8.71 -4.40
CA PHE A 137 3.39 -7.57 -5.30
C PHE A 137 3.87 -6.32 -4.59
N ALA A 138 4.79 -5.58 -5.21
CA ALA A 138 5.16 -4.24 -4.80
C ALA A 138 4.48 -3.24 -5.73
N VAL A 139 3.57 -2.41 -5.22
CA VAL A 139 2.79 -1.46 -6.01
C VAL A 139 3.10 -0.04 -5.57
N CYS A 140 3.76 0.72 -6.45
CA CYS A 140 4.10 2.11 -6.22
C CYS A 140 3.18 3.03 -7.02
N GLY A 141 2.66 4.06 -6.36
CA GLY A 141 1.81 5.06 -7.00
C GLY A 141 1.63 6.29 -6.12
N SER A 142 1.84 7.49 -6.64
CA SER A 142 1.53 8.74 -5.91
C SER A 142 0.03 8.86 -5.59
N GLN A 143 -0.35 9.83 -4.76
CA GLN A 143 -1.77 10.11 -4.51
C GLN A 143 -2.51 10.41 -5.81
N GLY A 144 -3.70 9.83 -6.00
CA GLY A 144 -4.47 9.97 -7.24
C GLY A 144 -4.04 9.05 -8.40
N SER A 145 -3.00 8.24 -8.25
CA SER A 145 -2.52 7.31 -9.30
C SER A 145 -3.42 6.08 -9.55
N MET A 146 -4.56 5.99 -8.86
CA MET A 146 -5.52 4.87 -8.84
C MET A 146 -5.02 3.59 -8.15
N LYS A 147 -4.08 3.63 -7.19
CA LYS A 147 -3.63 2.43 -6.44
C LYS A 147 -4.79 1.58 -5.90
N SER A 148 -5.67 2.20 -5.10
CA SER A 148 -6.77 1.50 -4.43
C SER A 148 -7.89 1.13 -5.40
N ARG A 149 -8.12 1.93 -6.46
CA ARG A 149 -9.15 1.68 -7.48
C ARG A 149 -8.73 0.63 -8.52
N ALA A 150 -7.51 0.69 -9.03
CA ALA A 150 -7.04 -0.15 -10.13
C ALA A 150 -6.36 -1.44 -9.66
N PHE A 151 -5.84 -1.47 -8.43
CA PHE A 151 -5.17 -2.66 -7.90
C PHE A 151 -5.85 -3.23 -6.65
N ALA A 152 -6.00 -2.47 -5.55
CA ALA A 152 -6.49 -3.05 -4.28
C ALA A 152 -7.89 -3.68 -4.40
N ARG A 153 -8.87 -2.92 -4.90
CA ARG A 153 -10.25 -3.41 -5.12
C ARG A 153 -10.30 -4.54 -6.16
N VAL A 154 -9.58 -4.41 -7.27
CA VAL A 154 -9.52 -5.44 -8.31
C VAL A 154 -8.92 -6.74 -7.76
N MET A 155 -7.85 -6.64 -6.97
CA MET A 155 -7.24 -7.78 -6.28
C MET A 155 -8.24 -8.43 -5.32
N ALA A 156 -8.95 -7.65 -4.51
CA ALA A 156 -9.95 -8.18 -3.57
C ALA A 156 -11.07 -8.95 -4.31
N LEU A 157 -11.63 -8.37 -5.37
CA LEU A 157 -12.65 -9.04 -6.21
C LEU A 157 -12.12 -10.34 -6.83
N GLN A 158 -10.87 -10.34 -7.28
CA GLN A 158 -10.24 -11.53 -7.82
C GLN A 158 -9.95 -12.59 -6.75
N CYS A 159 -9.67 -12.21 -5.50
CA CYS A 159 -9.58 -13.14 -4.38
C CYS A 159 -10.94 -13.81 -4.11
N VAL A 160 -12.04 -13.05 -4.17
CA VAL A 160 -13.40 -13.60 -4.02
C VAL A 160 -13.70 -14.67 -5.08
N ARG A 161 -13.33 -14.42 -6.34
CA ARG A 161 -13.49 -15.40 -7.43
C ARG A 161 -12.67 -16.68 -7.24
N ARG A 162 -11.53 -16.58 -6.58
CA ARG A 162 -10.70 -17.75 -6.22
C ARG A 162 -11.14 -18.41 -4.91
N GLY A 163 -12.03 -17.78 -4.14
CA GLY A 163 -12.42 -18.25 -2.82
C GLY A 163 -11.31 -18.12 -1.78
N GLU A 164 -10.42 -17.14 -1.95
CA GLU A 164 -9.32 -16.84 -1.06
C GLU A 164 -9.77 -15.89 0.05
N SER A 165 -9.19 -16.03 1.23
CA SER A 165 -9.36 -15.09 2.34
C SER A 165 -8.55 -13.83 2.11
N ILE A 166 -9.00 -12.72 2.69
CA ILE A 166 -8.41 -11.39 2.43
C ILE A 166 -8.13 -10.70 3.75
N TYR A 167 -6.94 -10.13 3.88
CA TYR A 167 -6.63 -9.17 4.92
C TYR A 167 -6.28 -7.84 4.29
N LEU A 168 -6.95 -6.76 4.67
CA LEU A 168 -6.74 -5.43 4.10
C LEU A 168 -6.40 -4.41 5.20
N THR A 169 -5.39 -3.57 4.94
CA THR A 169 -5.21 -2.32 5.68
C THR A 169 -5.92 -1.20 4.92
N ASP A 170 -6.66 -0.36 5.64
CA ASP A 170 -7.53 0.65 5.04
C ASP A 170 -7.44 1.99 5.79
N PRO A 171 -6.49 2.86 5.41
CA PRO A 171 -6.29 4.14 6.07
C PRO A 171 -7.46 5.14 5.95
N LYS A 172 -8.42 4.88 5.05
CA LYS A 172 -9.50 5.82 4.69
C LYS A 172 -10.89 5.22 4.83
N SER A 173 -10.97 4.00 5.38
CA SER A 173 -12.16 3.15 5.44
C SER A 173 -12.89 2.88 4.10
N GLU A 174 -12.35 3.34 2.97
CA GLU A 174 -13.02 3.26 1.66
C GLU A 174 -13.08 1.84 1.11
N LEU A 175 -12.12 0.98 1.48
CA LEU A 175 -12.08 -0.40 1.03
C LEU A 175 -13.08 -1.24 1.82
N TYR A 176 -13.19 -1.02 3.12
CA TYR A 176 -14.21 -1.65 3.94
C TYR A 176 -15.61 -1.27 3.44
N GLU A 177 -15.88 0.04 3.32
CA GLU A 177 -17.20 0.54 2.95
C GLU A 177 -17.68 0.01 1.59
N ASP A 178 -16.78 -0.14 0.63
CA ASP A 178 -17.11 -0.65 -0.71
C ASP A 178 -17.29 -2.17 -0.75
N LEU A 179 -16.52 -2.93 0.04
CA LEU A 179 -16.40 -4.39 -0.13
C LEU A 179 -17.19 -5.21 0.89
N CYS A 180 -17.46 -4.69 2.10
CA CYS A 180 -17.93 -5.50 3.21
C CYS A 180 -19.27 -6.21 2.92
N ALA A 181 -20.26 -5.49 2.39
CA ALA A 181 -21.58 -6.04 2.06
C ALA A 181 -21.50 -7.11 0.96
N TYR A 182 -20.66 -6.87 -0.07
CA TYR A 182 -20.43 -7.85 -1.13
C TYR A 182 -19.78 -9.12 -0.58
N LEU A 183 -18.73 -8.98 0.24
CA LEU A 183 -18.04 -10.12 0.86
C LEU A 183 -18.99 -10.96 1.72
N ARG A 184 -19.82 -10.33 2.56
CA ARG A 184 -20.86 -11.02 3.33
C ARG A 184 -21.85 -11.76 2.44
N SER A 185 -22.29 -11.15 1.33
CA SER A 185 -23.17 -11.79 0.35
C SER A 185 -22.55 -13.02 -0.33
N CYS A 186 -21.21 -13.05 -0.43
CA CYS A 186 -20.43 -14.19 -0.93
C CYS A 186 -20.12 -15.25 0.14
N GLY A 187 -20.66 -15.10 1.35
CA GLY A 187 -20.47 -16.03 2.46
C GLY A 187 -19.13 -15.90 3.18
N TYR A 188 -18.51 -14.72 3.15
CA TYR A 188 -17.30 -14.45 3.92
C TYR A 188 -17.64 -14.04 5.35
N THR A 189 -16.84 -14.53 6.31
CA THR A 189 -16.80 -13.98 7.66
C THR A 189 -16.03 -12.66 7.63
N VAL A 190 -16.74 -11.54 7.71
CA VAL A 190 -16.16 -10.19 7.66
C VAL A 190 -15.94 -9.66 9.07
N ARG A 191 -14.72 -9.22 9.37
CA ARG A 191 -14.35 -8.57 10.65
C ARG A 191 -13.61 -7.26 10.39
N GLN A 192 -13.78 -6.28 11.27
CA GLN A 192 -13.07 -5.01 11.21
C GLN A 192 -12.42 -4.65 12.56
N LEU A 193 -11.10 -4.46 12.54
CA LEU A 193 -10.39 -3.76 13.61
C LEU A 193 -10.37 -2.27 13.24
N ASN A 194 -11.28 -1.49 13.84
CA ASN A 194 -11.44 -0.08 13.54
C ASN A 194 -10.77 0.80 14.59
N LEU A 195 -9.64 1.40 14.21
CA LEU A 195 -8.84 2.25 15.08
C LEU A 195 -9.13 3.75 14.91
N ILE A 196 -10.04 4.12 14.00
CA ILE A 196 -10.56 5.50 13.88
C ILE A 196 -11.80 5.65 14.77
N HIS A 197 -12.81 4.82 14.55
CA HIS A 197 -14.04 4.79 15.32
C HIS A 197 -14.11 3.54 16.18
N LEU A 198 -13.48 3.62 17.36
CA LEU A 198 -13.30 2.49 18.28
C LEU A 198 -14.63 1.81 18.70
N GLU A 199 -15.74 2.55 18.72
CA GLU A 199 -17.08 2.02 19.07
C GLU A 199 -17.60 0.98 18.07
N HIS A 200 -17.09 1.03 16.84
CA HIS A 200 -17.47 0.16 15.73
C HIS A 200 -16.41 -0.92 15.46
N SER A 201 -15.36 -1.03 16.28
CA SER A 201 -14.32 -2.06 16.09
C SER A 201 -14.76 -3.39 16.66
N ASP A 202 -14.61 -4.49 15.91
CA ASP A 202 -14.58 -5.82 16.52
C ASP A 202 -13.42 -5.92 17.52
N ALA A 203 -13.60 -6.75 18.54
CA ALA A 203 -12.63 -6.91 19.61
C ALA A 203 -11.66 -8.08 19.39
N TRP A 204 -10.43 -7.90 19.85
CA TRP A 204 -9.34 -8.84 19.74
C TRP A 204 -8.45 -8.81 20.98
N ASP A 205 -8.44 -9.91 21.75
CA ASP A 205 -7.56 -10.08 22.92
C ASP A 205 -6.12 -10.35 22.48
N CYS A 206 -5.34 -9.29 22.37
CA CYS A 206 -3.95 -9.37 21.94
C CYS A 206 -3.04 -10.09 22.95
N LEU A 207 -3.39 -10.15 24.25
CA LEU A 207 -2.58 -10.87 25.23
C LEU A 207 -2.91 -12.37 25.24
N GLY A 208 -4.17 -12.73 25.01
CA GLY A 208 -4.60 -14.13 24.84
C GLY A 208 -3.85 -14.85 23.71
N GLU A 209 -3.42 -14.12 22.69
CA GLU A 209 -2.75 -14.68 21.51
C GLU A 209 -1.31 -15.17 21.72
N ILE A 210 -0.68 -14.90 22.87
CA ILE A 210 0.76 -15.16 23.06
C ILE A 210 1.16 -16.65 23.11
N ASP A 211 0.21 -17.58 22.97
CA ASP A 211 0.42 -19.04 22.87
C ASP A 211 1.37 -19.57 23.97
N GLY A 212 0.94 -19.49 25.24
CA GLY A 212 1.76 -19.95 26.37
C GLY A 212 3.05 -19.15 26.59
N GLY A 213 3.14 -17.94 26.03
CA GLY A 213 4.29 -17.05 26.11
C GLY A 213 5.23 -17.12 24.91
N SER A 214 5.01 -18.00 23.92
CA SER A 214 5.91 -18.16 22.77
C SER A 214 6.00 -16.94 21.85
N LEU A 215 5.00 -16.07 21.86
CA LEU A 215 4.96 -14.85 21.04
C LEU A 215 5.22 -13.57 21.85
N ILE A 216 5.59 -13.68 23.13
CA ILE A 216 5.78 -12.51 23.99
C ILE A 216 6.91 -11.61 23.48
N ASP A 217 7.98 -12.18 22.92
CA ASP A 217 9.08 -11.40 22.36
C ASP A 217 8.63 -10.56 21.17
N VAL A 218 7.77 -11.12 20.31
CA VAL A 218 7.19 -10.39 19.18
C VAL A 218 6.23 -9.33 19.68
N PHE A 219 5.39 -9.64 20.67
CA PHE A 219 4.47 -8.69 21.30
C PHE A 219 5.22 -7.44 21.76
N CYS A 220 6.25 -7.63 22.58
CA CYS A 220 6.98 -6.51 23.18
C CYS A 220 7.84 -5.77 22.14
N ASP A 221 8.46 -6.46 21.19
CA ASP A 221 9.23 -5.82 20.12
C ASP A 221 8.34 -4.93 19.23
N VAL A 222 7.12 -5.39 18.89
CA VAL A 222 6.15 -4.57 18.15
C VAL A 222 5.74 -3.33 18.94
N VAL A 223 5.39 -3.49 20.22
CA VAL A 223 4.95 -2.38 21.07
C VAL A 223 6.05 -1.32 21.21
N ILE A 224 7.27 -1.73 21.51
CA ILE A 224 8.38 -0.80 21.75
C ILE A 224 8.81 -0.10 20.46
N ARG A 225 8.93 -0.81 19.33
CA ARG A 225 9.34 -0.20 18.05
C ARG A 225 8.34 0.78 17.47
N ASN A 226 7.05 0.60 17.76
CA ASN A 226 6.00 1.47 17.24
C ASN A 226 5.62 2.62 18.20
N THR A 227 6.29 2.71 19.35
CA THR A 227 6.12 3.80 20.33
C THR A 227 7.39 4.63 20.54
N THR A 228 8.46 4.36 19.78
CA THR A 228 9.72 5.11 19.84
C THR A 228 10.12 5.63 18.45
N ASP A 229 10.53 6.90 18.38
CA ASP A 229 11.03 7.50 17.13
C ASP A 229 12.46 7.05 16.80
N LYS A 230 13.26 6.75 17.83
CA LYS A 230 14.63 6.24 17.71
C LYS A 230 14.83 5.12 18.71
N PHE A 231 15.21 3.95 18.21
CA PHE A 231 15.46 2.79 19.05
C PHE A 231 16.78 2.96 19.80
N ASP A 232 16.73 3.09 21.12
CA ASP A 232 17.90 3.09 22.00
C ASP A 232 18.02 1.71 22.65
N HIS A 233 19.01 0.94 22.20
CA HIS A 233 19.24 -0.43 22.65
C HIS A 233 19.34 -0.60 24.17
N PHE A 234 19.74 0.42 24.93
CA PHE A 234 19.87 0.26 26.37
C PHE A 234 18.53 0.49 27.11
N TYR A 235 17.86 1.60 26.82
CA TYR A 235 16.59 1.95 27.48
C TYR A 235 15.44 1.07 26.99
N ASP A 236 15.38 0.81 25.68
CA ASP A 236 14.29 0.03 25.09
C ASP A 236 14.33 -1.43 25.51
N ASN A 237 15.52 -2.00 25.71
CA ASN A 237 15.64 -3.37 26.23
C ASN A 237 15.15 -3.46 27.68
N THR A 238 15.43 -2.45 28.52
CA THR A 238 14.99 -2.44 29.93
C THR A 238 13.46 -2.33 30.02
N GLU A 239 12.85 -1.47 29.21
CA GLU A 239 11.39 -1.35 29.13
C GLU A 239 10.72 -2.60 28.54
N MET A 240 11.37 -3.20 27.54
CA MET A 240 10.93 -4.47 26.95
C MET A 240 10.92 -5.60 28.00
N ASP A 241 11.97 -5.72 28.82
CA ASP A 241 12.04 -6.72 29.88
C ASP A 241 10.95 -6.53 30.95
N LEU A 242 10.66 -5.28 31.33
CA LEU A 242 9.55 -4.95 32.23
C LEU A 242 8.19 -5.33 31.60
N LEU A 243 7.95 -4.94 30.35
CA LEU A 243 6.71 -5.26 29.65
C LEU A 243 6.50 -6.78 29.53
N LYS A 244 7.55 -7.52 29.18
CA LYS A 244 7.53 -8.99 29.12
C LYS A 244 7.13 -9.58 30.46
N ALA A 245 7.75 -9.12 31.56
CA ALA A 245 7.45 -9.61 32.90
C ALA A 245 5.99 -9.36 33.28
N LEU A 246 5.47 -8.15 33.06
CA LEU A 246 4.09 -7.77 33.40
C LEU A 246 3.08 -8.59 32.60
N CYS A 247 3.26 -8.70 31.28
CA CYS A 247 2.37 -9.48 30.42
C CYS A 247 2.37 -10.97 30.77
N LEU A 248 3.55 -11.56 31.02
CA LEU A 248 3.64 -12.97 31.44
C LEU A 248 3.01 -13.22 32.80
N TYR A 249 3.19 -12.30 33.76
CA TYR A 249 2.57 -12.40 35.08
C TYR A 249 1.03 -12.35 34.97
N VAL A 250 0.48 -11.41 34.21
CA VAL A 250 -0.97 -11.34 33.98
C VAL A 250 -1.46 -12.59 33.25
N PHE A 251 -0.75 -13.06 32.23
CA PHE A 251 -1.16 -14.24 31.47
C PHE A 251 -1.20 -15.53 32.31
N HIS A 252 -0.25 -15.72 33.23
CA HIS A 252 -0.15 -16.96 34.02
C HIS A 252 -0.91 -16.91 35.35
N ASP A 253 -0.84 -15.80 36.09
CA ASP A 253 -1.32 -15.71 37.48
C ASP A 253 -2.73 -15.12 37.60
N TYR A 254 -3.22 -14.35 36.62
CA TYR A 254 -4.56 -13.75 36.72
C TYR A 254 -5.65 -14.77 36.35
N PRO A 255 -6.87 -14.62 36.91
CA PRO A 255 -8.03 -15.38 36.48
C PRO A 255 -8.25 -15.24 34.97
N PRO A 256 -8.74 -16.27 34.25
CA PRO A 256 -8.91 -16.25 32.79
C PRO A 256 -9.57 -14.98 32.24
N GLU A 257 -10.64 -14.51 32.87
CA GLU A 257 -11.39 -13.29 32.49
C GLU A 257 -10.58 -11.98 32.60
N LYS A 258 -9.45 -12.00 33.31
CA LYS A 258 -8.57 -10.85 33.55
C LYS A 258 -7.20 -10.99 32.90
N ARG A 259 -7.00 -11.98 32.03
CA ARG A 259 -5.73 -12.20 31.32
C ARG A 259 -5.59 -11.29 30.11
N THR A 260 -5.83 -10.00 30.30
CA THR A 260 -5.92 -9.03 29.21
C THR A 260 -4.81 -8.00 29.28
N PHE A 261 -4.45 -7.43 28.13
CA PHE A 261 -3.39 -6.42 28.07
C PHE A 261 -3.66 -5.17 28.94
N PRO A 262 -4.91 -4.67 29.06
CA PRO A 262 -5.25 -3.60 30.00
C PRO A 262 -4.90 -3.88 31.46
N GLU A 263 -5.00 -5.13 31.92
CA GLU A 263 -4.66 -5.49 33.30
C GLU A 263 -3.14 -5.41 33.55
N ALA A 264 -2.32 -5.76 32.54
CA ALA A 264 -0.87 -5.55 32.61
C ALA A 264 -0.51 -4.05 32.72
N TYR A 265 -1.24 -3.19 32.00
CA TYR A 265 -1.08 -1.74 32.12
C TYR A 265 -1.56 -1.20 33.48
N LYS A 266 -2.69 -1.69 34.01
CA LYS A 266 -3.17 -1.33 35.36
C LYS A 266 -2.18 -1.75 36.44
N LEU A 267 -1.52 -2.89 36.28
CA LEU A 267 -0.48 -3.35 37.20
C LEU A 267 0.71 -2.38 37.24
N LEU A 268 1.14 -1.88 36.07
CA LEU A 268 2.19 -0.87 35.94
C LEU A 268 1.81 0.45 36.63
N LEU A 269 0.56 0.92 36.45
CA LEU A 269 0.11 2.20 37.01
C LEU A 269 -0.16 2.15 38.52
N ASN A 270 -0.74 1.05 39.01
CA ASN A 270 -1.25 0.99 40.38
C ASN A 270 -0.21 0.47 41.40
N LYS A 271 0.94 -0.02 40.95
CA LYS A 271 2.00 -0.56 41.82
C LYS A 271 3.27 0.26 41.72
N SER A 272 3.86 0.57 42.88
CA SER A 272 5.21 1.14 42.93
C SER A 272 6.25 0.09 42.53
N VAL A 273 7.45 0.56 42.17
CA VAL A 273 8.59 -0.31 41.84
C VAL A 273 8.88 -1.30 42.97
N ASP A 274 8.88 -0.84 44.23
CA ASP A 274 9.12 -1.71 45.38
C ASP A 274 8.04 -2.80 45.54
N MET A 275 6.78 -2.48 45.23
CA MET A 275 5.70 -3.46 45.24
C MET A 275 5.86 -4.48 44.11
N LEU A 276 6.28 -4.04 42.92
CA LEU A 276 6.60 -4.95 41.83
C LEU A 276 7.76 -5.87 42.23
N ASP A 277 8.85 -5.33 42.78
CA ASP A 277 10.00 -6.12 43.25
C ASP A 277 9.54 -7.21 44.24
N ALA A 278 8.71 -6.84 45.22
CA ALA A 278 8.16 -7.79 46.19
C ALA A 278 7.24 -8.86 45.57
N ILE A 279 6.46 -8.53 44.53
CA ILE A 279 5.59 -9.48 43.82
C ILE A 279 6.44 -10.50 43.05
N PHE A 280 7.38 -10.01 42.24
CA PHE A 280 8.18 -10.87 41.36
C PHE A 280 9.24 -11.68 42.11
N GLU A 281 9.74 -11.21 43.25
CA GLU A 281 10.64 -11.98 44.12
C GLU A 281 9.96 -13.19 44.76
N ARG A 282 8.65 -13.11 45.01
CA ARG A 282 7.86 -14.22 45.57
C ARG A 282 7.50 -15.30 44.54
N LEU A 283 7.65 -15.01 43.25
CA LEU A 283 7.34 -15.98 42.20
C LEU A 283 8.31 -17.18 42.23
N PRO A 284 7.84 -18.41 41.93
CA PRO A 284 8.69 -19.58 41.82
C PRO A 284 9.85 -19.37 40.82
N THR A 285 10.98 -20.06 41.02
CA THR A 285 12.15 -19.96 40.13
C THR A 285 11.85 -20.35 38.69
N ASN A 286 10.87 -21.24 38.49
CA ASN A 286 10.46 -21.73 37.17
C ASN A 286 9.40 -20.84 36.50
N HIS A 287 8.97 -19.76 37.16
CA HIS A 287 7.93 -18.89 36.61
C HIS A 287 8.47 -18.07 35.42
N PRO A 288 7.81 -18.07 34.25
CA PRO A 288 8.33 -17.44 33.04
C PRO A 288 8.51 -15.92 33.19
N ALA A 289 7.69 -15.27 34.00
CA ALA A 289 7.78 -13.83 34.25
C ALA A 289 8.99 -13.41 35.12
N ARG A 290 9.57 -14.34 35.90
CA ARG A 290 10.64 -14.02 36.87
C ARG A 290 11.96 -13.68 36.17
N GLY A 291 12.30 -14.38 35.08
CA GLY A 291 13.55 -14.16 34.35
C GLY A 291 13.67 -12.75 33.77
N PRO A 292 12.70 -12.29 32.94
CA PRO A 292 12.68 -10.92 32.43
C PRO A 292 12.67 -9.87 33.54
N TYR A 293 11.89 -10.10 34.61
CA TYR A 293 11.85 -9.16 35.73
C TYR A 293 13.20 -9.05 36.45
N GLN A 294 13.95 -10.14 36.61
CA GLN A 294 15.28 -10.08 37.21
C GLN A 294 16.29 -9.30 36.37
N LEU A 295 16.14 -9.28 35.04
CA LEU A 295 16.98 -8.45 34.16
C LEU A 295 16.66 -6.97 34.35
N PHE A 296 15.37 -6.62 34.36
CA PHE A 296 14.90 -5.29 34.74
C PHE A 296 15.39 -4.89 36.14
N ALA A 297 15.29 -5.81 37.10
CA ALA A 297 15.65 -5.56 38.50
C ALA A 297 17.15 -5.26 38.69
N LYS A 298 18.03 -5.78 37.82
CA LYS A 298 19.46 -5.49 37.83
C LYS A 298 19.79 -4.08 37.33
N ALA A 299 18.88 -3.44 36.61
CA ALA A 299 19.05 -2.09 36.05
C ALA A 299 18.67 -0.98 37.05
N ASP A 300 19.14 -1.06 38.30
CA ASP A 300 18.68 -0.23 39.43
C ASP A 300 18.69 1.29 39.16
N LYS A 301 19.67 1.77 38.40
CA LYS A 301 19.81 3.21 38.09
C LYS A 301 18.74 3.76 37.15
N VAL A 302 18.07 2.90 36.39
CA VAL A 302 17.11 3.32 35.34
C VAL A 302 15.71 2.74 35.54
N LYS A 303 15.45 1.97 36.61
CA LYS A 303 14.13 1.40 36.93
C LYS A 303 13.00 2.43 36.88
N GLY A 304 13.16 3.55 37.58
CA GLY A 304 12.15 4.61 37.63
C GLY A 304 11.88 5.23 36.26
N ASN A 305 12.94 5.48 35.48
CA ASN A 305 12.82 6.02 34.12
C ASN A 305 12.13 5.03 33.18
N ALA A 306 12.46 3.74 33.27
CA ALA A 306 11.85 2.70 32.45
C ALA A 306 10.35 2.49 32.77
N VAL A 307 9.94 2.59 34.04
CA VAL A 307 8.51 2.53 34.43
C VAL A 307 7.74 3.72 33.86
N LEU A 308 8.29 4.93 33.96
CA LEU A 308 7.68 6.14 33.40
C LEU A 308 7.65 6.11 31.87
N GLY A 309 8.74 5.67 31.25
CA GLY A 309 8.86 5.50 29.80
C GLY A 309 7.83 4.52 29.26
N LEU A 310 7.78 3.31 29.84
CA LEU A 310 6.78 2.30 29.49
C LEU A 310 5.35 2.79 29.74
N GLY A 311 5.10 3.50 30.85
CA GLY A 311 3.79 4.07 31.17
C GLY A 311 3.32 5.09 30.13
N THR A 312 4.24 5.88 29.58
CA THR A 312 3.98 6.85 28.50
C THR A 312 3.72 6.14 27.17
N ARG A 313 4.51 5.11 26.83
CA ARG A 313 4.33 4.32 25.61
C ARG A 313 2.99 3.58 25.57
N LEU A 314 2.54 3.11 26.72
CA LEU A 314 1.26 2.40 26.86
C LEU A 314 0.07 3.33 27.15
N GLN A 315 0.21 4.65 26.99
CA GLN A 315 -0.83 5.62 27.32
C GLN A 315 -2.14 5.41 26.53
N ILE A 316 -2.07 4.80 25.34
CA ILE A 316 -3.26 4.41 24.56
C ILE A 316 -4.23 3.51 25.35
N MET A 317 -3.69 2.72 26.28
CA MET A 317 -4.46 1.82 27.14
C MET A 317 -5.26 2.56 28.22
N GLN A 318 -5.05 3.88 28.42
CA GLN A 318 -5.92 4.68 29.29
C GLN A 318 -7.32 4.85 28.70
N ASN A 319 -7.46 4.77 27.37
CA ASN A 319 -8.75 4.86 26.73
C ASN A 319 -9.60 3.61 27.03
N LYS A 320 -10.77 3.82 27.66
CA LYS A 320 -11.68 2.72 28.04
C LYS A 320 -12.13 1.88 26.83
N LEU A 321 -12.32 2.48 25.65
CA LEU A 321 -12.72 1.75 24.45
C LEU A 321 -11.60 0.83 23.97
N VAL A 322 -10.35 1.30 23.95
CA VAL A 322 -9.19 0.47 23.64
C VAL A 322 -9.07 -0.70 24.62
N GLN A 323 -9.33 -0.46 25.91
CA GLN A 323 -9.34 -1.54 26.89
C GLN A 323 -10.42 -2.59 26.58
N GLN A 324 -11.62 -2.19 26.14
CA GLN A 324 -12.65 -3.15 25.75
C GLN A 324 -12.25 -3.93 24.49
N ILE A 325 -11.80 -3.25 23.43
CA ILE A 325 -11.37 -3.87 22.17
C ILE A 325 -10.26 -4.90 22.42
N THR A 326 -9.32 -4.61 23.33
CA THR A 326 -8.19 -5.51 23.65
C THR A 326 -8.48 -6.54 24.75
N SER A 327 -9.73 -6.65 25.22
CA SER A 327 -10.12 -7.60 26.28
C SER A 327 -11.12 -8.66 25.85
N HIS A 328 -11.82 -8.48 24.73
CA HIS A 328 -12.79 -9.46 24.22
C HIS A 328 -12.23 -10.18 22.99
N ASP A 329 -12.64 -11.42 22.80
CA ASP A 329 -12.15 -12.30 21.73
C ASP A 329 -13.25 -12.54 20.68
N GLU A 330 -13.40 -11.61 19.73
CA GLU A 330 -14.36 -11.75 18.61
C GLU A 330 -13.66 -12.10 17.29
N ILE A 331 -12.36 -11.83 17.18
CA ILE A 331 -11.55 -12.05 15.98
C ILE A 331 -10.59 -13.23 16.18
N ASP A 332 -10.89 -14.37 15.55
CA ASP A 332 -9.97 -15.52 15.48
C ASP A 332 -8.94 -15.31 14.35
N LEU A 333 -7.66 -15.17 14.70
CA LEU A 333 -6.57 -14.98 13.73
C LEU A 333 -6.24 -16.22 12.87
N SER A 334 -6.69 -17.41 13.27
CA SER A 334 -6.46 -18.66 12.53
C SER A 334 -7.58 -18.95 11.52
N LEU A 335 -8.77 -18.37 11.73
CA LEU A 335 -9.96 -18.61 10.91
C LEU A 335 -9.76 -18.31 9.40
N PRO A 336 -9.07 -17.23 8.99
CA PRO A 336 -8.85 -16.94 7.56
C PRO A 336 -8.10 -18.03 6.81
N GLY A 337 -7.33 -18.88 7.50
CA GLY A 337 -6.65 -20.03 6.92
C GLY A 337 -7.53 -21.26 6.75
N ARG A 338 -8.68 -21.32 7.43
CA ARG A 338 -9.60 -22.46 7.50
C ARG A 338 -10.81 -22.30 6.59
N GLU A 339 -11.40 -21.12 6.60
CA GLU A 339 -12.58 -20.76 5.82
C GLU A 339 -12.43 -19.36 5.21
N LYS A 340 -13.40 -18.96 4.39
CA LYS A 340 -13.35 -17.67 3.68
C LYS A 340 -13.63 -16.53 4.65
N CYS A 341 -12.61 -15.73 4.93
CA CYS A 341 -12.72 -14.55 5.79
C CYS A 341 -12.20 -13.30 5.11
N ALA A 342 -12.73 -12.15 5.50
CA ALA A 342 -12.21 -10.85 5.10
C ALA A 342 -12.01 -9.97 6.33
N TYR A 343 -10.75 -9.75 6.70
CA TYR A 343 -10.36 -8.96 7.86
C TYR A 343 -9.86 -7.60 7.40
N PHE A 344 -10.42 -6.55 8.00
CA PHE A 344 -10.05 -5.17 7.71
C PHE A 344 -9.38 -4.56 8.92
N CYS A 345 -8.24 -3.90 8.72
CA CYS A 345 -7.59 -3.07 9.72
C CYS A 345 -7.69 -1.62 9.26
N ILE A 346 -8.61 -0.88 9.88
CA ILE A 346 -8.87 0.52 9.55
C ILE A 346 -7.99 1.37 10.46
N THR A 347 -7.06 2.11 9.87
CA THR A 347 -6.10 2.97 10.56
C THR A 347 -6.31 4.42 10.14
N SER A 348 -5.83 5.39 10.91
CA SER A 348 -5.84 6.79 10.47
C SER A 348 -4.67 7.05 9.52
N ASP A 349 -4.86 7.91 8.52
CA ASP A 349 -3.76 8.43 7.69
C ASP A 349 -3.10 9.69 8.28
N GLN A 350 -3.71 10.30 9.30
CA GLN A 350 -3.21 11.53 9.96
C GLN A 350 -2.53 11.27 11.29
N ASP A 351 -2.99 10.25 12.03
CA ASP A 351 -2.61 10.01 13.42
C ASP A 351 -2.00 8.62 13.60
N SER A 352 -0.79 8.57 14.17
CA SER A 352 -0.05 7.35 14.48
C SER A 352 -0.37 6.75 15.86
N THR A 353 -1.28 7.36 16.63
CA THR A 353 -1.60 6.97 18.01
C THR A 353 -1.90 5.47 18.14
N TYR A 354 -2.61 4.87 17.19
CA TYR A 354 -3.03 3.46 17.25
C TYR A 354 -2.23 2.52 16.32
N ASP A 355 -1.15 2.98 15.68
CA ASP A 355 -0.29 2.16 14.80
C ASP A 355 0.23 0.89 15.50
N VAL A 356 0.47 0.99 16.82
CA VAL A 356 0.91 -0.13 17.65
C VAL A 356 -0.09 -1.29 17.60
N LEU A 357 -1.39 -1.01 17.68
CA LEU A 357 -2.42 -2.05 17.63
C LEU A 357 -2.54 -2.64 16.23
N ALA A 358 -2.47 -1.79 15.20
CA ALA A 358 -2.53 -2.21 13.79
C ALA A 358 -1.35 -3.13 13.39
N THR A 359 -0.14 -2.76 13.80
CA THR A 359 1.07 -3.59 13.60
C THR A 359 1.05 -4.87 14.39
N LEU A 360 0.57 -4.82 15.64
CA LEU A 360 0.47 -6.00 16.49
C LEU A 360 -0.51 -7.01 15.88
N PHE A 361 -1.68 -6.53 15.45
CA PHE A 361 -2.68 -7.34 14.74
C PHE A 361 -2.09 -7.96 13.47
N THR A 362 -1.49 -7.15 12.60
CA THR A 362 -0.88 -7.64 11.34
C THR A 362 0.23 -8.67 11.60
N SER A 363 1.07 -8.41 12.61
CA SER A 363 2.18 -9.30 12.97
C SER A 363 1.65 -10.64 13.46
N PHE A 364 0.70 -10.64 14.39
CA PHE A 364 0.14 -11.86 14.95
C PHE A 364 -0.67 -12.65 13.92
N LEU A 365 -1.48 -11.96 13.10
CA LEU A 365 -2.20 -12.59 12.00
C LEU A 365 -1.24 -13.33 11.06
N SER A 366 -0.15 -12.68 10.64
CA SER A 366 0.84 -13.31 9.75
C SER A 366 1.52 -14.53 10.40
N ILE A 367 1.83 -14.47 11.69
CA ILE A 367 2.52 -15.55 12.41
C ILE A 367 1.58 -16.73 12.67
N LYS A 368 0.35 -16.46 13.11
CA LYS A 368 -0.66 -17.49 13.38
C LYS A 368 -1.03 -18.25 12.10
N LEU A 369 -1.21 -17.55 10.99
CA LEU A 369 -1.46 -18.19 9.69
C LEU A 369 -0.28 -19.07 9.24
N VAL A 370 0.97 -18.61 9.40
CA VAL A 370 2.15 -19.42 9.09
C VAL A 370 2.24 -20.65 10.00
N ARG A 371 2.01 -20.49 11.31
CA ARG A 371 2.00 -21.61 12.27
C ARG A 371 0.91 -22.63 11.94
N PHE A 372 -0.29 -22.15 11.60
CA PHE A 372 -1.41 -23.00 11.22
C PHE A 372 -1.13 -23.76 9.90
N ALA A 373 -0.54 -23.08 8.91
CA ALA A 373 -0.09 -23.73 7.69
C ALA A 373 0.94 -24.83 7.97
N ASP A 374 1.94 -24.57 8.81
CA ASP A 374 2.99 -25.54 9.17
C ASP A 374 2.43 -26.79 9.92
N GLN A 375 1.26 -26.66 10.57
CA GLN A 375 0.55 -27.78 11.21
C GLN A 375 -0.28 -28.64 10.24
N THR A 376 -0.57 -28.12 9.05
CA THR A 376 -1.34 -28.83 8.02
C THR A 376 -0.45 -29.86 7.30
N GLU A 377 -1.02 -30.97 6.82
CA GLU A 377 -0.27 -32.06 6.16
C GLU A 377 0.57 -31.55 4.96
N GLU A 378 0.00 -30.65 4.15
CA GLU A 378 0.67 -30.06 2.98
C GLU A 378 1.61 -28.89 3.32
N ARG A 379 1.72 -28.51 4.59
CA ARG A 379 2.43 -27.29 5.06
C ARG A 379 1.97 -26.02 4.36
N ARG A 380 0.69 -25.97 4.01
CA ARG A 380 0.02 -24.89 3.28
C ARG A 380 -1.36 -24.66 3.86
N LEU A 381 -1.83 -23.41 3.81
CA LEU A 381 -3.19 -23.08 4.23
C LEU A 381 -4.23 -23.78 3.33
N PRO A 382 -5.25 -24.43 3.91
CA PRO A 382 -6.41 -24.94 3.17
C PRO A 382 -7.10 -23.86 2.34
N VAL A 383 -7.29 -22.67 2.92
CA VAL A 383 -7.77 -21.48 2.22
C VAL A 383 -6.60 -20.48 2.10
N PRO A 384 -6.10 -20.18 0.89
CA PRO A 384 -5.04 -19.19 0.71
C PRO A 384 -5.49 -17.81 1.18
N VAL A 385 -4.56 -17.03 1.74
CA VAL A 385 -4.83 -15.69 2.27
C VAL A 385 -4.02 -14.66 1.49
N GLN A 386 -4.68 -13.61 1.01
CA GLN A 386 -4.03 -12.46 0.39
C GLN A 386 -4.03 -11.26 1.34
N PHE A 387 -2.84 -10.76 1.67
CA PHE A 387 -2.63 -9.53 2.40
C PHE A 387 -2.59 -8.38 1.39
N ILE A 388 -3.49 -7.42 1.49
CA ILE A 388 -3.53 -6.18 0.70
C ILE A 388 -3.21 -5.04 1.66
N LEU A 389 -1.93 -4.72 1.74
CA LEU A 389 -1.41 -3.70 2.64
C LEU A 389 -1.45 -2.36 1.92
N ASP A 390 -2.64 -1.73 1.90
CA ASP A 390 -2.78 -0.37 1.37
C ASP A 390 -2.04 0.61 2.28
N GLU A 391 -1.26 1.50 1.66
CA GLU A 391 -0.36 2.44 2.32
C GLU A 391 0.51 1.79 3.41
N PHE A 392 1.22 0.71 3.07
CA PHE A 392 2.03 -0.09 4.00
C PHE A 392 2.91 0.72 4.97
N PRO A 393 3.58 1.82 4.56
CA PRO A 393 4.37 2.61 5.51
C PRO A 393 3.56 3.23 6.65
N ASN A 394 2.25 3.48 6.47
CA ASN A 394 1.36 4.04 7.48
C ASN A 394 0.92 3.01 8.52
N LEU A 395 1.07 1.71 8.25
CA LEU A 395 0.66 0.67 9.21
C LEU A 395 1.48 0.71 10.50
N GLY A 396 2.77 1.06 10.41
CA GLY A 396 3.77 0.83 11.46
C GLY A 396 4.98 0.05 10.97
N VAL A 397 5.97 -0.12 11.86
CA VAL A 397 7.09 -1.03 11.65
C VAL A 397 6.64 -2.43 12.05
N VAL A 398 6.53 -3.33 11.07
CA VAL A 398 6.31 -4.76 11.31
C VAL A 398 7.69 -5.43 11.48
N PRO A 399 8.04 -5.94 12.67
CA PRO A 399 9.34 -6.53 12.89
C PRO A 399 9.57 -7.75 12.01
N ASP A 400 10.80 -7.91 11.50
CA ASP A 400 11.19 -9.04 10.65
C ASP A 400 10.27 -9.26 9.43
N PHE A 401 9.66 -8.19 8.90
CA PHE A 401 8.72 -8.29 7.78
C PHE A 401 9.32 -9.00 6.56
N LYS A 402 10.60 -8.77 6.24
CA LYS A 402 11.30 -9.48 5.16
C LYS A 402 11.32 -11.00 5.32
N LYS A 403 11.47 -11.50 6.57
CA LYS A 403 11.44 -12.95 6.86
C LYS A 403 10.02 -13.48 6.67
N LYS A 404 9.01 -12.73 7.15
CA LYS A 404 7.58 -13.06 6.98
C LYS A 404 7.20 -13.12 5.50
N LEU A 405 7.66 -12.16 4.69
CA LEU A 405 7.43 -12.11 3.25
C LEU A 405 8.03 -13.32 2.52
N ALA A 406 9.25 -13.73 2.92
CA ALA A 406 9.92 -14.89 2.35
C ALA A 406 9.23 -16.22 2.72
N THR A 407 8.79 -16.37 3.97
CA THR A 407 8.12 -17.60 4.44
C THR A 407 6.70 -17.74 3.92
N ALA A 408 5.96 -16.63 3.78
CA ALA A 408 4.57 -16.58 3.29
C ALA A 408 4.37 -17.32 1.96
N ARG A 409 5.33 -17.21 1.03
CA ARG A 409 5.28 -17.79 -0.32
C ARG A 409 4.91 -19.28 -0.32
N SER A 410 5.54 -20.08 0.53
CA SER A 410 5.35 -21.54 0.49
C SER A 410 4.11 -21.99 1.26
N ARG A 411 3.54 -21.15 2.13
CA ARG A 411 2.38 -21.46 2.97
C ARG A 411 1.04 -21.07 2.35
N GLY A 412 1.03 -20.56 1.12
CA GLY A 412 -0.20 -20.11 0.47
C GLY A 412 -0.66 -18.73 0.95
N ILE A 413 0.27 -17.89 1.42
CA ILE A 413 0.02 -16.50 1.79
C ILE A 413 0.66 -15.60 0.73
N GLY A 414 -0.12 -14.71 0.13
CA GLY A 414 0.38 -13.68 -0.79
C GLY A 414 0.36 -12.30 -0.12
N MET A 415 1.34 -11.46 -0.44
CA MET A 415 1.45 -10.11 0.13
C MET A 415 1.54 -9.04 -0.96
N SER A 416 0.54 -8.18 -1.02
CA SER A 416 0.51 -6.98 -1.85
C SER A 416 0.86 -5.77 -1.00
N ILE A 417 2.02 -5.19 -1.24
CA ILE A 417 2.58 -4.04 -0.54
C ILE A 417 2.34 -2.81 -1.42
N LEU A 418 1.40 -1.95 -1.02
CA LEU A 418 1.11 -0.71 -1.73
C LEU A 418 1.78 0.45 -0.99
N PHE A 419 2.49 1.31 -1.71
CA PHE A 419 3.20 2.46 -1.13
C PHE A 419 3.21 3.65 -2.10
N GLN A 420 3.35 4.87 -1.57
CA GLN A 420 3.32 6.07 -2.40
C GLN A 420 4.63 6.36 -3.09
N ASN A 421 5.73 6.30 -2.34
CA ASN A 421 7.05 6.65 -2.81
C ASN A 421 8.11 5.85 -2.06
N ILE A 422 9.30 5.73 -2.67
CA ILE A 422 10.44 5.02 -2.10
C ILE A 422 10.97 5.69 -0.82
N PRO A 423 11.10 7.04 -0.73
CA PRO A 423 11.60 7.70 0.49
C PRO A 423 10.81 7.39 1.77
N GLN A 424 9.46 7.33 1.70
CA GLN A 424 8.61 6.97 2.83
C GLN A 424 8.89 5.53 3.30
N LEU A 425 9.09 4.61 2.35
CA LEU A 425 9.46 3.23 2.66
C LEU A 425 10.88 3.15 3.26
N GLN A 426 11.83 3.92 2.75
CA GLN A 426 13.21 4.01 3.27
C GLN A 426 13.25 4.53 4.71
N ASN A 427 12.44 5.57 5.01
CA ASN A 427 12.36 6.12 6.36
C ASN A 427 11.77 5.13 7.36
N ARG A 428 10.76 4.35 6.94
CA ARG A 428 10.11 3.36 7.82
C ARG A 428 10.94 2.08 7.98
N TYR A 429 11.69 1.69 6.95
CA TYR A 429 12.54 0.49 6.93
C TYR A 429 13.98 0.85 6.51
N PRO A 430 14.79 1.41 7.44
CA PRO A 430 16.16 1.84 7.17
C PRO A 430 17.12 0.65 6.94
N ASP A 431 18.42 0.93 6.77
CA ASP A 431 19.49 -0.07 6.62
C ASP A 431 19.27 -1.06 5.47
N ASN A 432 18.79 -0.54 4.33
CA ASN A 432 18.45 -1.31 3.12
C ASN A 432 17.34 -2.36 3.31
N GLN A 433 16.62 -2.36 4.45
CA GLN A 433 15.50 -3.27 4.65
C GLN A 433 14.38 -3.03 3.64
N TRP A 434 14.12 -1.77 3.28
CA TRP A 434 13.16 -1.43 2.21
C TRP A 434 13.49 -2.14 0.89
N GLU A 435 14.77 -2.24 0.52
CA GLU A 435 15.22 -2.86 -0.72
C GLU A 435 15.05 -4.38 -0.65
N GLU A 436 15.33 -5.00 0.50
CA GLU A 436 15.09 -6.43 0.73
C GLU A 436 13.60 -6.78 0.63
N ILE A 437 12.72 -5.92 1.15
CA ILE A 437 11.26 -6.09 1.07
C ILE A 437 10.81 -6.05 -0.40
N LEU A 438 11.24 -5.05 -1.17
CA LEU A 438 10.92 -4.95 -2.59
C LEU A 438 11.55 -6.10 -3.41
N GLY A 439 12.75 -6.54 -3.05
CA GLY A 439 13.44 -7.67 -3.65
C GLY A 439 12.76 -9.02 -3.40
N GLY A 440 11.96 -9.13 -2.33
CA GLY A 440 11.12 -10.30 -2.03
C GLY A 440 9.86 -10.42 -2.90
N CYS A 441 9.52 -9.39 -3.68
CA CYS A 441 8.36 -9.37 -4.58
C CYS A 441 8.77 -9.75 -6.01
N ASP A 442 8.18 -10.81 -6.59
CA ASP A 442 8.47 -11.18 -7.99
C ASP A 442 7.80 -10.19 -8.98
N PHE A 443 6.83 -9.39 -8.50
CA PHE A 443 6.12 -8.38 -9.28
C PHE A 443 6.31 -6.98 -8.69
N SER A 444 6.74 -6.03 -9.53
CA SER A 444 6.75 -4.61 -9.19
C SER A 444 5.89 -3.84 -10.19
N ILE A 445 4.90 -3.12 -9.68
CA ILE A 445 3.92 -2.36 -10.45
C ILE A 445 4.14 -0.88 -10.17
N PHE A 446 4.29 -0.10 -11.23
CA PHE A 446 4.40 1.35 -11.18
C PHE A 446 3.14 1.97 -11.78
N LEU A 447 2.48 2.83 -11.00
CA LEU A 447 1.28 3.55 -11.40
C LEU A 447 1.50 5.06 -11.52
N GLY A 448 2.69 5.57 -11.18
CA GLY A 448 3.04 6.99 -11.24
C GLY A 448 3.78 7.45 -9.99
N CYS A 449 4.64 8.46 -10.13
CA CYS A 449 5.35 9.06 -9.00
C CYS A 449 5.53 10.57 -9.22
N ASN A 450 5.72 11.29 -8.12
CA ASN A 450 5.97 12.74 -8.16
C ASN A 450 7.42 13.08 -7.75
N ASP A 451 8.17 12.11 -7.23
CA ASP A 451 9.50 12.31 -6.67
C ASP A 451 10.61 11.70 -7.54
N ILE A 452 11.75 12.38 -7.58
CA ILE A 452 12.90 11.98 -8.40
C ILE A 452 13.55 10.67 -7.93
N THR A 453 13.50 10.37 -6.64
CA THR A 453 14.10 9.16 -6.06
C THR A 453 13.37 7.92 -6.57
N THR A 454 12.04 7.91 -6.51
CA THR A 454 11.20 6.85 -7.06
C THR A 454 11.35 6.77 -8.58
N ALA A 455 11.38 7.90 -9.28
CA ALA A 455 11.58 7.91 -10.73
C ALA A 455 12.93 7.31 -11.14
N SER A 456 14.00 7.63 -10.42
CA SER A 456 15.34 7.09 -10.65
C SER A 456 15.42 5.61 -10.32
N TYR A 457 14.75 5.16 -9.25
CA TYR A 457 14.63 3.74 -8.91
C TYR A 457 13.96 2.95 -10.04
N TYR A 458 12.79 3.39 -10.52
CA TYR A 458 12.09 2.70 -11.61
C TYR A 458 12.81 2.81 -12.95
N SER A 459 13.46 3.94 -13.24
CA SER A 459 14.35 4.09 -14.39
C SER A 459 15.46 3.02 -14.37
N GLY A 460 16.18 2.89 -13.24
CA GLY A 460 17.21 1.86 -13.09
C GLY A 460 16.66 0.44 -13.18
N ARG A 461 15.46 0.19 -12.63
CA ARG A 461 14.77 -1.12 -12.71
C ARG A 461 14.33 -1.48 -14.14
N THR A 462 14.07 -0.49 -14.99
CA THR A 462 13.74 -0.73 -16.41
C THR A 462 14.96 -1.15 -17.24
N GLY A 463 16.17 -0.83 -16.78
CA GLY A 463 17.43 -1.25 -17.37
C GLY A 463 17.93 -0.35 -18.49
N GLU A 464 19.07 -0.74 -19.07
CA GLU A 464 19.80 0.02 -20.08
C GLU A 464 19.66 -0.62 -21.47
N ILE A 465 19.59 0.23 -22.48
CA ILE A 465 19.49 -0.13 -23.89
C ILE A 465 20.67 0.41 -24.68
N THR A 466 21.01 -0.34 -25.73
CA THR A 466 22.01 0.08 -26.73
C THR A 466 21.29 0.78 -27.87
N VAL A 467 21.60 2.05 -28.10
CA VAL A 467 20.98 2.86 -29.17
C VAL A 467 21.97 2.99 -30.32
N SER A 468 21.51 2.78 -31.55
CA SER A 468 22.28 3.06 -32.76
C SER A 468 22.17 4.55 -33.05
N VAL A 469 23.31 5.23 -33.09
CA VAL A 469 23.42 6.63 -33.49
C VAL A 469 24.05 6.65 -34.87
N SER A 470 23.22 6.78 -35.89
CA SER A 470 23.69 7.02 -37.25
C SER A 470 24.03 8.50 -37.41
N SER A 471 25.33 8.83 -37.53
CA SER A 471 25.76 10.17 -37.90
C SER A 471 26.00 10.20 -39.41
N THR A 472 25.09 10.83 -40.15
CA THR A 472 25.28 11.07 -41.58
C THR A 472 25.95 12.41 -41.76
N ARG A 473 27.26 12.42 -42.07
CA ARG A 473 27.94 13.66 -42.48
C ARG A 473 27.75 13.86 -43.98
N LYS A 474 27.02 14.91 -44.35
CA LYS A 474 26.94 15.38 -45.74
C LYS A 474 27.95 16.51 -45.93
N ASN A 475 29.07 16.23 -46.60
CA ASN A 475 30.00 17.26 -47.02
C ASN A 475 29.42 17.99 -48.25
N TYR A 476 28.93 19.21 -48.06
CA TYR A 476 28.58 20.12 -49.15
C TYR A 476 29.82 20.90 -49.62
N GLN A 477 30.92 20.22 -49.96
CA GLN A 477 32.04 20.88 -50.64
C GLN A 477 31.74 21.05 -52.12
N THR A 478 32.14 22.20 -52.63
CA THR A 478 31.95 22.74 -53.99
C THR A 478 31.98 21.66 -55.07
N MET A 479 30.84 21.42 -55.73
CA MET A 479 30.75 20.47 -56.85
C MET A 479 31.82 20.81 -57.91
N ARG A 480 32.85 19.98 -58.02
CA ARG A 480 33.68 19.91 -59.22
C ARG A 480 32.96 19.01 -60.22
N VAL A 481 32.97 19.42 -61.49
CA VAL A 481 32.28 18.77 -62.62
C VAL A 481 32.70 17.30 -62.85
N THR A 482 33.74 16.82 -62.17
CA THR A 482 34.26 15.45 -62.26
C THR A 482 33.74 14.48 -61.19
N ASP A 483 33.13 14.97 -60.11
CA ASP A 483 32.75 14.13 -58.96
C ASP A 483 31.25 13.76 -59.05
N TYR A 484 30.94 12.75 -59.86
CA TYR A 484 29.55 12.29 -60.10
C TYR A 484 28.96 11.43 -58.96
N VAL A 485 29.69 11.20 -57.86
CA VAL A 485 29.21 10.43 -56.71
C VAL A 485 29.42 11.26 -55.44
N PRO A 486 28.34 11.71 -54.76
CA PRO A 486 28.49 12.32 -53.45
C PRO A 486 29.15 11.32 -52.50
N GLU A 487 30.24 11.72 -51.83
CA GLU A 487 30.83 10.89 -50.78
C GLU A 487 29.88 10.85 -49.57
N TYR A 488 29.08 9.78 -49.49
CA TYR A 488 28.28 9.47 -48.31
C TYR A 488 29.17 8.74 -47.31
N SER A 489 29.52 9.41 -46.21
CA SER A 489 30.10 8.74 -45.05
C SER A 489 29.00 8.56 -44.01
N GLU A 490 28.55 7.32 -43.84
CA GLU A 490 27.68 6.90 -42.74
C GLU A 490 28.55 6.19 -41.70
N SER A 491 28.60 6.75 -40.50
CA SER A 491 29.16 6.07 -39.34
C SER A 491 28.03 5.75 -38.36
N THR A 492 27.87 4.47 -38.06
CA THR A 492 26.99 3.97 -37.00
C THR A 492 27.80 3.83 -35.73
N SER A 493 27.53 4.66 -34.73
CA SER A 493 28.08 4.50 -33.39
C SER A 493 27.03 3.94 -32.43
N PHE A 494 27.47 3.24 -31.40
CA PHE A 494 26.59 2.70 -30.37
C PHE A 494 26.62 3.60 -29.13
N GLY A 495 25.45 4.07 -28.71
CA GLY A 495 25.26 4.84 -27.48
C GLY A 495 24.61 3.99 -26.37
N LYS A 496 24.78 4.44 -25.13
CA LYS A 496 24.15 3.87 -23.94
C LYS A 496 23.02 4.79 -23.45
N ARG A 497 21.81 4.25 -23.23
CA ARG A 497 20.66 5.00 -22.71
C ARG A 497 19.86 4.12 -21.75
N MET A 498 19.21 4.70 -20.74
CA MET A 498 18.18 3.97 -19.97
C MET A 498 16.95 3.71 -20.84
N LEU A 499 16.26 2.58 -20.63
CA LEU A 499 15.03 2.27 -21.35
C LEU A 499 13.98 3.37 -21.14
N LEU A 500 13.81 3.82 -19.90
CA LEU A 500 13.07 5.01 -19.55
C LEU A 500 13.94 5.91 -18.69
N LEU A 501 14.08 7.18 -19.08
CA LEU A 501 14.77 8.19 -18.29
C LEU A 501 13.92 8.61 -17.08
N PRO A 502 14.52 9.11 -15.98
CA PRO A 502 13.75 9.58 -14.83
C PRO A 502 12.71 10.66 -15.17
N ASP A 503 13.01 11.58 -16.11
CA ASP A 503 12.04 12.58 -16.59
C ASP A 503 10.87 11.93 -17.37
N GLU A 504 11.13 10.87 -18.14
CA GLU A 504 10.08 10.11 -18.84
C GLU A 504 9.20 9.32 -17.85
N ILE A 505 9.77 8.83 -16.73
CA ILE A 505 9.03 8.18 -15.65
C ILE A 505 8.15 9.19 -14.89
N LEU A 506 8.64 10.41 -14.63
CA LEU A 506 7.87 11.47 -14.00
C LEU A 506 6.70 11.95 -14.86
N ARG A 507 6.86 11.93 -16.19
CA ARG A 507 5.84 12.31 -17.18
C ARG A 507 5.09 11.11 -17.75
N TYR A 508 5.13 9.97 -17.06
CA TYR A 508 4.48 8.76 -17.57
C TYR A 508 2.96 8.96 -17.66
N PRO A 509 2.28 8.48 -18.71
CA PRO A 509 0.84 8.69 -18.89
C PRO A 509 0.01 8.20 -17.69
N LEU A 510 -0.92 9.03 -17.23
CA LEU A 510 -1.74 8.74 -16.04
C LEU A 510 -2.65 7.52 -16.19
N ASP A 511 -3.03 7.17 -17.43
CA ASP A 511 -3.84 5.99 -17.75
C ASP A 511 -2.99 4.71 -17.88
N GLN A 512 -1.66 4.80 -17.83
CA GLN A 512 -0.76 3.66 -18.04
C GLN A 512 0.08 3.34 -16.81
N GLY A 513 0.54 2.09 -16.74
CA GLY A 513 1.46 1.61 -15.72
C GLY A 513 2.55 0.72 -16.30
N LEU A 514 3.59 0.49 -15.49
CA LEU A 514 4.67 -0.45 -15.80
C LEU A 514 4.55 -1.67 -14.90
N LEU A 515 4.64 -2.84 -15.49
CA LEU A 515 4.70 -4.13 -14.81
C LEU A 515 6.09 -4.73 -15.03
N ILE A 516 6.85 -4.83 -13.94
CA ILE A 516 8.18 -5.43 -13.92
C ILE A 516 8.03 -6.81 -13.27
N ILE A 517 8.27 -7.85 -14.06
CA ILE A 517 8.21 -9.24 -13.62
C ILE A 517 9.63 -9.77 -13.53
N ARG A 518 9.95 -10.49 -12.46
CA ARG A 518 11.26 -11.10 -12.26
C ARG A 518 11.68 -11.94 -13.47
N GLY A 519 12.86 -11.63 -14.01
CA GLY A 519 13.48 -12.37 -15.12
C GLY A 519 12.84 -12.10 -16.48
N GLN A 520 11.98 -11.09 -16.59
CA GLN A 520 11.30 -10.71 -17.83
C GLN A 520 11.53 -9.23 -18.16
N LYS A 521 11.28 -8.87 -19.41
CA LYS A 521 11.27 -7.48 -19.86
C LYS A 521 10.09 -6.70 -19.27
N VAL A 522 10.16 -5.38 -19.28
CA VAL A 522 9.11 -4.52 -18.70
C VAL A 522 7.86 -4.57 -19.58
N CYS A 523 6.70 -4.84 -18.99
CA CYS A 523 5.41 -4.78 -19.69
C CYS A 523 4.72 -3.45 -19.41
N ARG A 524 4.32 -2.72 -20.47
CA ARG A 524 3.43 -1.56 -20.35
C ARG A 524 1.98 -2.04 -20.37
N PHE A 525 1.11 -1.44 -19.56
CA PHE A 525 -0.31 -1.76 -19.55
C PHE A 525 -1.14 -0.49 -19.30
N ARG A 526 -2.40 -0.50 -19.74
CA ARG A 526 -3.40 0.52 -19.38
C ARG A 526 -4.09 0.11 -18.09
N LYS A 527 -4.21 1.05 -17.15
CA LYS A 527 -4.92 0.85 -15.89
C LYS A 527 -6.39 0.55 -16.16
N MET A 528 -6.98 -0.28 -15.31
CA MET A 528 -8.38 -0.65 -15.37
C MET A 528 -9.05 -0.19 -14.07
N ASP A 529 -10.19 0.48 -14.15
CA ASP A 529 -10.96 0.82 -12.94
C ASP A 529 -11.74 -0.42 -12.45
N TYR A 530 -11.85 -0.60 -11.13
CA TYR A 530 -12.65 -1.70 -10.57
C TYR A 530 -14.12 -1.66 -11.00
N LEU A 531 -14.68 -0.50 -11.35
CA LEU A 531 -16.06 -0.38 -11.85
C LEU A 531 -16.29 -1.14 -13.16
N GLU A 532 -15.23 -1.41 -13.91
CA GLU A 532 -15.29 -2.23 -15.12
C GLU A 532 -15.39 -3.72 -14.80
N HIS A 533 -15.07 -4.12 -13.56
CA HIS A 533 -15.17 -5.51 -13.13
C HIS A 533 -16.65 -5.90 -13.00
N PRO A 534 -17.09 -7.07 -13.52
CA PRO A 534 -18.49 -7.50 -13.46
C PRO A 534 -19.06 -7.49 -12.03
N ASP A 535 -18.27 -7.99 -11.09
CA ASP A 535 -18.67 -8.14 -9.69
C ASP A 535 -18.83 -6.79 -8.95
N SER A 536 -18.31 -5.70 -9.51
CA SER A 536 -18.45 -4.36 -8.91
C SER A 536 -19.91 -3.91 -8.80
N ARG A 537 -20.80 -4.46 -9.65
CA ARG A 537 -22.24 -4.16 -9.64
C ARG A 537 -22.96 -4.71 -8.42
N HIS A 538 -22.36 -5.68 -7.73
CA HIS A 538 -22.89 -6.30 -6.52
C HIS A 538 -22.35 -5.64 -5.26
N MET A 539 -21.44 -4.67 -5.39
CA MET A 539 -20.93 -3.90 -4.27
C MET A 539 -21.94 -2.84 -3.87
N THR A 540 -22.27 -2.82 -2.58
CA THR A 540 -23.12 -1.81 -1.96
C THR A 540 -22.32 -1.12 -0.89
N LEU A 541 -22.34 0.20 -0.91
CA LEU A 541 -21.64 1.02 0.07
C LEU A 541 -22.36 0.89 1.41
N GLU A 542 -21.65 0.39 2.42
CA GLU A 542 -22.12 0.28 3.79
C GLU A 542 -21.14 1.05 4.67
N LYS A 543 -21.65 2.00 5.45
CA LYS A 543 -20.80 2.85 6.27
C LYS A 543 -20.19 2.09 7.44
N VAL A 544 -18.99 2.50 7.85
CA VAL A 544 -18.27 1.84 8.96
C VAL A 544 -19.08 1.92 10.25
N GLU A 545 -19.84 3.00 10.44
CA GLU A 545 -20.69 3.22 11.62
C GLU A 545 -21.91 2.30 11.68
N GLU A 546 -22.29 1.65 10.57
CA GLU A 546 -23.40 0.69 10.55
C GLU A 546 -23.03 -0.63 11.26
N HIS A 547 -21.74 -0.95 11.35
CA HIS A 547 -21.26 -2.13 12.06
C HIS A 547 -21.20 -1.86 13.56
N ILE A 548 -21.98 -2.63 14.34
CA ILE A 548 -21.99 -2.54 15.79
C ILE A 548 -21.56 -3.91 16.36
N PRO A 549 -20.37 -4.00 16.97
CA PRO A 549 -19.84 -5.26 17.50
C PRO A 549 -20.60 -5.69 18.76
N GLN A 550 -20.53 -6.98 19.09
CA GLN A 550 -21.31 -7.57 20.18
C GLN A 550 -20.87 -7.01 21.53
N TRP A 551 -19.55 -6.91 21.77
CA TRP A 551 -19.03 -6.34 23.01
C TRP A 551 -19.55 -4.93 23.30
N TYR A 552 -19.74 -4.09 22.27
CA TYR A 552 -20.21 -2.72 22.45
C TYR A 552 -21.69 -2.68 22.85
N GLN A 553 -22.52 -3.57 22.28
CA GLN A 553 -23.93 -3.71 22.66
C GLN A 553 -24.06 -4.14 24.13
N GLU A 554 -23.28 -5.14 24.53
CA GLU A 554 -23.25 -5.64 25.91
C GLU A 554 -22.73 -4.56 26.88
N TRP A 555 -21.71 -3.81 26.48
CA TRP A 555 -21.15 -2.72 27.27
C TRP A 555 -22.15 -1.57 27.48
N GLN A 556 -22.90 -1.19 26.44
CA GLN A 556 -23.94 -0.18 26.53
C GLN A 556 -25.09 -0.63 27.45
N GLU A 557 -25.53 -1.88 27.33
CA GLU A 557 -26.56 -2.43 28.20
C GLU A 557 -26.07 -2.49 29.66
N GLY A 558 -24.82 -2.90 29.90
CA GLY A 558 -24.21 -2.90 31.23
C GLY A 558 -24.18 -1.50 31.86
N LYS A 559 -23.82 -0.47 31.09
CA LYS A 559 -23.88 0.93 31.55
C LYS A 559 -25.30 1.37 31.88
N ARG A 560 -26.28 1.01 31.05
CA ARG A 560 -27.68 1.35 31.26
C ARG A 560 -28.21 0.72 32.54
N GLN A 561 -27.91 -0.56 32.78
CA GLN A 561 -28.29 -1.26 34.01
C GLN A 561 -27.64 -0.62 35.24
N PHE A 562 -26.37 -0.25 35.16
CA PHE A 562 -25.68 0.45 36.25
C PHE A 562 -26.34 1.80 36.58
N GLN A 563 -26.67 2.62 35.58
CA GLN A 563 -27.37 3.90 35.78
C GLN A 563 -28.76 3.71 36.39
N ILE A 564 -29.49 2.67 36.00
CA ILE A 564 -30.79 2.33 36.60
C ILE A 564 -30.60 1.97 38.08
N HIS A 565 -29.57 1.19 38.40
CA HIS A 565 -29.24 0.81 39.78
C HIS A 565 -28.85 2.02 40.64
N GLU A 566 -28.01 2.92 40.14
CA GLU A 566 -27.64 4.16 40.86
C GLU A 566 -28.85 5.05 41.12
N ARG A 567 -29.74 5.24 40.13
CA ARG A 567 -30.97 6.02 40.31
C ARG A 567 -31.90 5.42 41.36
N ARG A 568 -32.04 4.08 41.38
CA ARG A 568 -32.82 3.38 42.41
C ARG A 568 -32.21 3.53 43.80
N SER A 569 -30.89 3.38 43.91
CA SER A 569 -30.16 3.57 45.17
C SER A 569 -30.21 5.02 45.67
N ALA A 570 -30.16 6.01 44.77
CA ALA A 570 -30.30 7.42 45.11
C ALA A 570 -31.74 7.78 45.53
N ASN A 571 -32.76 7.27 44.85
CA ASN A 571 -34.16 7.48 45.25
C ASN A 571 -34.45 6.79 46.59
N GLY A 572 -33.96 5.57 46.83
CA GLY A 572 -34.10 4.91 48.13
C GLY A 572 -33.41 5.65 49.28
N ARG A 573 -32.29 6.35 49.02
CA ARG A 573 -31.66 7.25 50.00
C ARG A 573 -32.48 8.51 50.25
N LYS A 574 -33.07 9.11 49.22
CA LYS A 574 -33.97 10.28 49.37
C LYS A 574 -35.26 9.93 50.12
N GLU A 575 -35.87 8.79 49.83
CA GLU A 575 -37.04 8.30 50.56
C GLU A 575 -36.72 8.00 52.03
N ALA A 576 -35.51 7.49 52.32
CA ALA A 576 -35.02 7.26 53.70
C ALA A 576 -34.66 8.56 54.45
N GLU A 577 -34.30 9.63 53.74
CA GLU A 577 -34.08 10.97 54.31
C GLU A 577 -35.41 11.71 54.53
N GLU A 578 -36.38 11.58 53.64
CA GLU A 578 -37.74 12.15 53.80
C GLU A 578 -38.52 11.48 54.93
N THR A 579 -38.37 10.16 55.15
CA THR A 579 -38.98 9.47 56.30
C THR A 579 -38.34 9.82 57.65
N LYS A 580 -37.14 10.44 57.67
CA LYS A 580 -36.51 10.95 58.90
C LYS A 580 -36.81 12.43 59.18
N GLY A 581 -37.50 13.12 58.27
CA GLY A 581 -37.88 14.53 58.39
C GLY A 581 -39.31 14.75 58.88
N SER A 582 -39.66 14.30 60.09
CA SER A 582 -40.89 14.71 60.78
C SER A 582 -40.74 14.62 62.30
N PRO A 583 -40.60 15.76 63.03
CA PRO A 583 -40.79 15.78 64.46
C PRO A 583 -42.00 16.66 64.82
N GLU A 584 -43.12 16.09 65.26
CA GLU A 584 -44.10 16.84 66.05
C GLU A 584 -44.68 16.03 67.23
N SER A 585 -44.44 16.62 68.40
CA SER A 585 -45.01 16.50 69.74
C SER A 585 -46.30 15.69 70.00
N ALA A 586 -46.23 14.84 71.03
CA ALA A 586 -47.24 14.82 72.10
C ALA A 586 -46.65 14.18 73.38
N ALA A 587 -46.60 14.94 74.48
CA ALA A 587 -46.22 14.49 75.80
C ALA A 587 -47.47 14.05 76.60
N GLY A 588 -47.34 13.02 77.46
CA GLY A 588 -48.35 12.75 78.50
C GLY A 588 -48.38 11.36 79.15
N THR A 589 -47.49 11.12 80.13
CA THR A 589 -47.70 10.40 81.42
C THR A 589 -48.10 8.91 81.52
N GLY A 590 -47.35 8.15 82.35
CA GLY A 590 -47.77 6.92 83.07
C GLY A 590 -46.69 5.81 83.12
N ILE A 591 -45.67 5.88 84.00
CA ILE A 591 -45.48 5.15 85.29
C ILE A 591 -45.21 3.61 85.19
N ARG A 592 -43.95 3.25 85.58
CA ARG A 592 -43.43 2.02 86.28
C ARG A 592 -43.52 0.64 85.57
N ASP A 593 -42.57 -0.31 85.62
CA ASP A 593 -41.58 -0.76 86.63
C ASP A 593 -40.41 -1.58 86.00
N THR A 594 -39.16 -1.31 86.44
CA THR A 594 -37.93 -2.17 86.71
C THR A 594 -37.53 -3.44 85.89
N PRO A 595 -36.23 -3.91 85.93
CA PRO A 595 -34.90 -3.24 86.03
C PRO A 595 -33.80 -3.98 85.14
N PRO A 596 -32.46 -3.96 85.40
CA PRO A 596 -31.47 -3.60 84.36
C PRO A 596 -30.43 -4.71 84.03
N PHE A 597 -29.67 -4.55 82.94
CA PHE A 597 -28.39 -5.28 82.76
C PHE A 597 -27.47 -4.44 81.86
N MET A 598 -26.54 -3.67 82.44
CA MET A 598 -25.12 -3.97 82.68
C MET A 598 -24.25 -3.91 81.40
N GLU A 599 -23.75 -2.71 81.09
CA GLU A 599 -22.46 -2.50 80.42
C GLU A 599 -21.31 -2.74 81.42
N PRO A 600 -20.12 -3.09 80.93
CA PRO A 600 -18.88 -2.66 81.56
C PRO A 600 -18.02 -1.84 80.58
N ASP A 601 -18.01 -0.53 80.80
CA ASP A 601 -16.89 0.35 81.18
C ASP A 601 -15.44 0.05 80.73
N LEU A 602 -14.84 1.12 80.17
CA LEU A 602 -13.53 1.78 80.46
C LEU A 602 -12.22 0.95 80.23
N GLU A 603 -11.12 1.49 79.68
CA GLU A 603 -10.35 2.69 80.06
C GLU A 603 -9.44 3.22 78.91
N LYS A 604 -9.36 4.56 78.79
CA LYS A 604 -8.21 5.38 78.28
C LYS A 604 -7.23 5.63 79.46
N PRO A 605 -6.03 6.30 79.42
CA PRO A 605 -5.57 7.43 78.56
C PRO A 605 -4.02 7.39 78.26
N VAL A 606 -3.28 8.37 77.69
CA VAL A 606 -3.00 9.81 77.97
C VAL A 606 -2.20 10.35 76.74
N GLY A 607 -2.50 11.50 76.08
CA GLY A 607 -2.17 12.92 76.43
C GLY A 607 -0.84 13.33 75.74
N GLU A 608 -0.60 14.49 75.12
CA GLU A 608 -1.04 15.90 75.22
C GLU A 608 -0.83 16.60 73.86
N GLY A 609 -1.70 17.51 73.39
CA GLY A 609 -1.59 19.00 73.49
C GLY A 609 -1.02 19.59 72.18
N GLU A 610 -1.54 20.62 71.49
CA GLU A 610 -2.37 21.78 71.81
C GLU A 610 -3.21 22.22 70.59
N ASP A 611 -4.40 22.79 70.84
CA ASP A 611 -5.22 23.54 69.88
C ASP A 611 -5.02 25.06 70.06
N THR A 612 -4.93 25.83 68.98
CA THR A 612 -5.82 26.99 68.72
C THR A 612 -5.59 27.62 67.32
N PRO A 613 -6.62 28.28 66.73
CA PRO A 613 -6.74 28.49 65.29
C PRO A 613 -6.39 29.93 64.84
N ILE A 614 -5.91 30.09 63.60
CA ILE A 614 -5.81 31.40 62.93
C ILE A 614 -6.53 31.36 61.57
N LYS A 615 -7.39 32.35 61.38
CA LYS A 615 -8.21 32.65 60.20
C LYS A 615 -7.40 33.26 59.05
N GLU A 616 -7.94 33.07 57.83
CA GLU A 616 -7.91 33.96 56.65
C GLU A 616 -6.59 34.24 55.93
N ASN A 617 -6.45 33.69 54.71
CA ASN A 617 -6.57 34.43 53.44
C ASN A 617 -6.01 33.60 52.27
N ILE A 618 -6.87 33.05 51.42
CA ILE A 618 -6.48 32.62 50.07
C ILE A 618 -7.03 33.67 49.11
N LYS A 619 -6.12 34.41 48.47
CA LYS A 619 -6.41 35.27 47.33
C LYS A 619 -6.70 34.38 46.12
N GLU A 620 -7.90 34.46 45.58
CA GLU A 620 -8.20 34.06 44.22
C GLU A 620 -7.52 35.04 43.25
N GLU A 621 -6.55 34.56 42.46
CA GLU A 621 -6.05 35.30 41.30
C GLU A 621 -7.07 35.20 40.16
N GLN A 622 -7.88 36.26 40.01
CA GLN A 622 -8.62 36.55 38.79
C GLN A 622 -7.65 37.07 37.72
N ILE A 623 -7.54 36.36 36.60
CA ILE A 623 -6.91 36.89 35.37
C ILE A 623 -7.96 37.75 34.64
N PRO A 624 -7.70 39.03 34.36
CA PRO A 624 -8.70 39.91 33.77
C PRO A 624 -8.80 39.77 32.25
N LEU A 625 -10.05 39.73 31.78
CA LEU A 625 -10.45 39.98 30.40
C LEU A 625 -10.12 41.45 30.05
N ALA A 626 -9.34 41.70 29.01
CA ALA A 626 -9.08 43.05 28.49
C ALA A 626 -9.47 43.16 27.01
N LEU A 627 -10.16 44.26 26.74
CA LEU A 627 -10.85 44.69 25.53
C LEU A 627 -9.95 44.95 24.30
N ASP A 628 -10.60 44.80 23.14
CA ASP A 628 -10.60 45.64 21.94
C ASP A 628 -9.31 46.32 21.45
N THR A 629 -8.94 45.98 20.21
CA THR A 629 -8.23 46.90 19.30
C THR A 629 -8.71 46.68 17.86
N PRO A 630 -8.78 47.74 17.02
CA PRO A 630 -9.67 47.77 15.86
C PRO A 630 -9.05 47.18 14.59
N ILE A 631 -9.87 46.46 13.84
CA ILE A 631 -9.55 45.87 12.55
C ILE A 631 -9.49 46.97 11.48
N GLN A 632 -8.32 47.13 10.85
CA GLN A 632 -8.16 47.92 9.62
C GLN A 632 -8.87 47.24 8.44
N LYS A 633 -9.77 48.00 7.81
CA LYS A 633 -10.39 47.68 6.51
C LYS A 633 -9.32 47.43 5.44
N ARG A 634 -9.32 46.23 4.84
CA ARG A 634 -8.80 45.99 3.50
C ARG A 634 -9.96 45.69 2.54
N GLU A 635 -9.93 46.36 1.41
CA GLU A 635 -10.95 46.39 0.37
C GLU A 635 -11.17 45.02 -0.27
N ARG A 636 -12.44 44.70 -0.55
CA ARG A 636 -12.86 43.52 -1.32
C ARG A 636 -12.70 43.80 -2.82
N MET A 637 -11.76 43.11 -3.47
CA MET A 637 -11.85 42.85 -4.91
C MET A 637 -12.95 41.82 -5.17
N LYS A 638 -13.80 42.13 -6.16
CA LYS A 638 -14.88 41.27 -6.66
C LYS A 638 -14.30 40.14 -7.51
N THR A 639 -14.68 38.90 -7.22
CA THR A 639 -14.57 37.76 -8.16
C THR A 639 -15.86 36.96 -8.17
N ALA A 640 -16.24 36.53 -9.37
CA ALA A 640 -17.56 36.10 -9.77
C ALA A 640 -17.92 34.66 -9.38
N GLY A 641 -19.21 34.44 -9.10
CA GLY A 641 -20.00 33.22 -9.35
C GLY A 641 -19.45 31.86 -8.91
N ARG A 642 -19.78 31.42 -7.68
CA ARG A 642 -19.67 30.02 -7.24
C ARG A 642 -20.99 29.27 -7.57
N LYS A 643 -20.93 28.17 -8.33
CA LYS A 643 -22.02 27.17 -8.46
C LYS A 643 -22.03 26.24 -7.23
N PRO A 644 -23.18 25.62 -6.89
CA PRO A 644 -23.31 24.83 -5.67
C PRO A 644 -22.60 23.47 -5.78
N GLU A 645 -21.89 23.09 -4.72
CA GLU A 645 -21.26 21.78 -4.54
C GLU A 645 -22.32 20.66 -4.52
N GLY A 646 -22.12 19.61 -5.33
CA GLY A 646 -22.98 18.42 -5.29
C GLY A 646 -23.15 17.59 -6.57
N ALA A 647 -22.42 17.83 -7.67
CA ALA A 647 -22.51 17.00 -8.88
C ALA A 647 -21.30 16.05 -9.03
N ARG A 648 -21.58 14.74 -9.05
CA ARG A 648 -20.62 13.63 -9.15
C ARG A 648 -20.15 13.48 -10.60
N ILE A 649 -18.84 13.44 -10.83
CA ILE A 649 -18.25 13.16 -12.16
C ILE A 649 -18.29 11.64 -12.39
N THR A 650 -18.98 11.19 -13.46
CA THR A 650 -19.28 9.78 -13.73
C THR A 650 -18.43 9.14 -14.83
N ARG A 651 -17.60 9.89 -15.55
CA ARG A 651 -16.72 9.39 -16.62
C ARG A 651 -15.35 10.08 -16.58
N VAL A 652 -14.32 9.37 -17.06
CA VAL A 652 -12.93 9.87 -17.12
C VAL A 652 -12.80 11.06 -18.07
N GLU A 653 -13.62 11.12 -19.11
CA GLU A 653 -13.64 12.17 -20.14
C GLU A 653 -14.02 13.55 -19.57
N ASP A 654 -14.86 13.57 -18.54
CA ASP A 654 -15.41 14.79 -17.94
C ASP A 654 -14.40 15.51 -17.03
N LEU A 655 -13.28 14.88 -16.69
CA LEU A 655 -12.18 15.48 -15.92
C LEU A 655 -11.26 16.37 -16.77
N PHE A 656 -11.32 16.28 -18.11
CA PHE A 656 -10.35 16.90 -19.02
C PHE A 656 -10.98 17.82 -20.09
N ALA A 657 -12.27 18.15 -19.99
CA ALA A 657 -12.98 18.91 -21.02
C ALA A 657 -12.62 20.42 -21.08
N ASP A 658 -12.03 20.99 -20.03
CA ASP A 658 -11.76 22.45 -19.96
C ASP A 658 -10.26 22.76 -20.11
N GLN A 659 -9.70 22.52 -21.29
CA GLN A 659 -8.47 23.21 -21.75
C GLN A 659 -8.53 23.50 -23.25
N THR A 660 -9.37 24.44 -23.65
CA THR A 660 -9.18 25.20 -24.89
C THR A 660 -8.61 26.58 -24.55
N PRO A 661 -7.52 27.02 -25.20
CA PRO A 661 -6.94 28.33 -24.90
C PRO A 661 -7.83 29.44 -25.47
N VAL A 662 -8.24 30.36 -24.62
CA VAL A 662 -8.81 31.64 -25.04
C VAL A 662 -7.65 32.51 -25.54
N GLY A 663 -7.73 32.91 -26.80
CA GLY A 663 -6.73 33.73 -27.48
C GLY A 663 -6.60 35.13 -26.88
N GLU A 664 -5.40 35.68 -27.08
CA GLU A 664 -5.09 37.11 -26.97
C GLU A 664 -6.07 37.93 -27.82
N GLU A 665 -6.68 38.96 -27.23
CA GLU A 665 -6.95 40.24 -27.89
C GLU A 665 -7.17 41.33 -26.83
N ASP A 666 -6.37 42.39 -27.00
CA ASP A 666 -6.52 43.78 -26.54
C ASP A 666 -6.28 44.21 -25.08
N LEU A 667 -5.16 44.96 -24.97
CA LEU A 667 -4.75 46.05 -24.05
C LEU A 667 -4.09 45.73 -22.71
#